data_AF-A0A355DUG9-F1
#
_entry.id   AF-A0A355DUG9-F1
#
_cell.length_a   1.000
_cell.length_b   1.000
_cell.length_c   1.000
_cell.angle_alpha   90.00
_cell.angle_beta   90.00
_cell.angle_gamma   90.00
#
_symmetry.space_group_name_H-M   'P 1'
#
loop_
_entity.id
_entity.type
_entity.pdbx_description
1 polymer ?
#
loop_
_entity_poly.entity_id
_entity_poly.type
_entity_poly.pdbx_seq_one_letter_code
_entity_poly.pdbx_strand_id
1 'polypeptide(L)'
;MIDQPPRPKIPDSTWQRPLGLGWDKPYTVRYGSNLDDGPWHGMPLGGFGAGCIGRSSRGDFNLWHLDGGEHTFKSLPACQFSIFEQSENQGAKAYALCTEPPSDRTLKTWKWYPVSQGDGERGRGGEGEINSSVLPSSSPHTPHPNTGTYHALYPRSWFVYENVFQTQLTCEQFSPIWAGSYQESSYPVAIFEWTIHNPTDAPITLSIMLTWQNMVGWFTNAIKTPKVQVRDDGSPVYEYQPRWGDSTGNYNQWIVDNYRVGCLLDRVRLRDDIGQGEGQLCFATVTNPSMEVFYHCRWNPAGDGSEVWNTFASDGSLSDVQDETPAEPGEQVAAAIAIRFTIRPGRTRKIPFILAWDFPVTEFASGINYYRRYTDFFGRTGNNSWSMVRTAIKHNEWWKEQIIAWQEPILKREDLPNWFKMALFNELYLLADGGTLWSAADERDPVGQFGVLECMDYRWYESLDVRLYGSFALAMLWPRLDKAVLEAFARAIPTSDQTPRIIGYNQATAIRKMADATPHDLGAPNEHPWEKTNYTSYQDCNQWKDLSCDFVLQVYRDFILTGSKDIEFLWECWSAIVKTLAYLKTFDQDGDGIPENSGAPDQTFDDWQLKGISAYCGGLWLAALEAAIAIGEILMKTNPPVSQFPEIPDTESIEYTINLYQEWFQQAQPIYQDKLWNGQYYQLDSESGSEVVMADQLCGQFYAKLLKLPDIVPTECAHSALKTVYNACFLKFNKGQLGAANGVNPDGSPENPNATHPLEVWTGINFGLAAFLVQLGMKDEALQLTEAVVRQVYENGLQFRTPEAITAAGTFRASHYLRAMAIWAVYFIINTNP
;
A
#
# COMPACT_ATOMS: atom_id res chain seq x y z
N MET A 1 -35.98 25.46 9.01
CA MET A 1 -34.76 24.73 8.59
C MET A 1 -34.13 24.21 9.86
N ILE A 2 -34.08 22.91 10.05
CA ILE A 2 -33.42 22.31 11.22
C ILE A 2 -31.93 22.43 10.91
N ASP A 3 -31.20 23.28 11.65
CA ASP A 3 -29.73 23.33 11.58
C ASP A 3 -29.21 21.90 11.77
N GLN A 4 -28.57 21.35 10.74
CA GLN A 4 -27.88 20.08 10.90
C GLN A 4 -26.80 20.29 11.98
N PRO A 5 -26.69 19.38 12.97
CA PRO A 5 -25.65 19.50 13.98
C PRO A 5 -24.29 19.55 13.29
N PRO A 6 -23.29 20.29 13.81
CA PRO A 6 -21.97 20.40 13.21
C PRO A 6 -21.23 19.07 13.39
N ARG A 7 -21.54 18.11 12.52
CA ARG A 7 -20.83 16.85 12.33
C ARG A 7 -19.65 17.08 11.39
N PRO A 8 -18.54 16.33 11.54
CA PRO A 8 -17.49 16.35 10.54
C PRO A 8 -18.09 16.03 9.17
N LYS A 9 -17.73 16.81 8.15
CA LYS A 9 -18.15 16.55 6.78
C LYS A 9 -17.35 15.36 6.24
N ILE A 10 -17.93 14.17 6.31
CA ILE A 10 -17.37 12.95 5.72
C ILE A 10 -17.68 12.98 4.21
N PRO A 11 -16.70 12.78 3.31
CA PRO A 11 -16.97 12.70 1.87
C PRO A 11 -17.91 11.54 1.51
N ASP A 12 -18.82 11.78 0.56
CA ASP A 12 -19.75 10.75 0.06
C ASP A 12 -19.03 9.58 -0.64
N SER A 13 -17.80 9.81 -1.10
CA SER A 13 -16.96 8.82 -1.78
C SER A 13 -16.11 7.97 -0.83
N THR A 14 -16.53 7.76 0.42
CA THR A 14 -15.78 6.92 1.36
C THR A 14 -16.11 5.43 1.17
N TRP A 15 -15.12 4.55 1.38
CA TRP A 15 -15.44 3.17 1.71
C TRP A 15 -16.10 3.19 3.09
N GLN A 16 -17.19 2.48 3.29
CA GLN A 16 -17.89 2.49 4.56
C GLN A 16 -18.41 1.12 4.95
N ARG A 17 -18.37 0.81 6.25
CA ARG A 17 -18.85 -0.45 6.79
C ARG A 17 -19.37 -0.27 8.23
N PRO A 18 -20.54 -0.86 8.58
CA PRO A 18 -21.00 -0.88 9.96
C PRO A 18 -19.97 -1.53 10.90
N LEU A 19 -19.82 -0.99 12.11
CA LEU A 19 -18.77 -1.41 13.04
C LEU A 19 -18.94 -2.87 13.44
N GLY A 20 -17.90 -3.67 13.21
CA GLY A 20 -17.88 -5.10 13.54
C GLY A 20 -18.72 -6.01 12.63
N LEU A 21 -19.38 -5.47 11.59
CA LEU A 21 -20.08 -6.29 10.61
C LEU A 21 -19.07 -7.12 9.79
N GLY A 22 -19.07 -8.44 9.95
CA GLY A 22 -18.20 -9.34 9.18
C GLY A 22 -18.67 -9.54 7.74
N TRP A 23 -17.91 -10.28 6.95
CA TRP A 23 -18.25 -10.64 5.57
C TRP A 23 -18.84 -12.05 5.54
N ASP A 24 -19.87 -12.28 4.71
CA ASP A 24 -20.49 -13.60 4.61
C ASP A 24 -19.53 -14.64 4.03
N LYS A 25 -18.79 -14.25 2.99
CA LYS A 25 -17.79 -15.07 2.29
C LYS A 25 -16.61 -14.17 1.85
N PRO A 26 -15.74 -13.75 2.79
CA PRO A 26 -14.54 -13.02 2.40
C PRO A 26 -13.66 -13.89 1.52
N TYR A 27 -12.88 -13.25 0.65
CA TYR A 27 -11.87 -13.94 -0.13
C TYR A 27 -10.82 -14.59 0.79
N THR A 28 -10.36 -15.78 0.43
CA THR A 28 -9.31 -16.50 1.16
C THR A 28 -8.10 -16.74 0.26
N VAL A 29 -6.93 -16.90 0.87
CA VAL A 29 -5.71 -17.12 0.08
C VAL A 29 -5.77 -18.43 -0.70
N ARG A 30 -5.21 -18.43 -1.91
CA ARG A 30 -5.18 -19.59 -2.82
C ARG A 30 -4.11 -20.60 -2.40
N TYR A 31 -2.92 -20.13 -2.04
CA TYR A 31 -1.77 -20.95 -1.68
C TYR A 31 -1.46 -20.79 -0.20
N GLY A 32 -1.14 -21.89 0.49
CA GLY A 32 -0.78 -21.85 1.90
C GLY A 32 0.54 -21.14 2.20
N SER A 33 1.36 -20.90 1.16
CA SER A 33 2.61 -20.14 1.24
C SER A 33 2.42 -18.63 1.33
N ASN A 34 1.26 -18.12 0.88
CA ASN A 34 0.92 -16.70 0.88
C ASN A 34 0.18 -16.29 2.18
N LEU A 35 0.27 -15.02 2.52
CA LEU A 35 -0.34 -14.40 3.69
C LEU A 35 -1.88 -14.38 3.61
N ASP A 36 -2.55 -14.69 4.73
CA ASP A 36 -3.98 -14.40 4.93
C ASP A 36 -4.29 -13.98 6.36
N ASP A 37 -4.32 -12.66 6.57
CA ASP A 37 -4.66 -12.05 7.86
C ASP A 37 -6.17 -11.96 8.13
N GLY A 38 -6.99 -12.53 7.23
CA GLY A 38 -8.44 -12.31 7.22
C GLY A 38 -8.83 -10.85 6.91
N PRO A 39 -10.14 -10.54 6.88
CA PRO A 39 -10.65 -9.30 6.26
C PRO A 39 -10.61 -8.07 7.20
N TRP A 40 -10.07 -8.19 8.42
CA TRP A 40 -10.11 -7.14 9.44
C TRP A 40 -9.00 -6.13 9.28
N HIS A 41 -8.97 -5.51 8.11
CA HIS A 41 -8.08 -4.42 7.77
C HIS A 41 -8.79 -3.08 7.87
N GLY A 42 -8.00 -2.02 7.98
CA GLY A 42 -8.47 -0.64 7.94
C GLY A 42 -7.35 0.24 7.38
N MET A 43 -7.63 1.53 7.30
CA MET A 43 -6.69 2.47 6.71
C MET A 43 -5.43 2.55 7.59
N PRO A 44 -4.22 2.38 7.02
CA PRO A 44 -2.98 2.48 7.78
C PRO A 44 -2.70 3.92 8.23
N LEU A 45 -2.02 4.06 9.36
CA LEU A 45 -1.57 5.33 9.95
C LEU A 45 -0.05 5.32 10.04
N GLY A 46 0.60 6.32 9.44
CA GLY A 46 2.04 6.46 9.35
C GLY A 46 2.47 7.02 7.99
N GLY A 47 3.51 7.87 7.99
CA GLY A 47 4.11 8.38 6.77
C GLY A 47 4.96 7.33 6.04
N PHE A 48 5.27 7.62 4.79
CA PHE A 48 6.09 6.78 3.92
C PHE A 48 7.48 6.56 4.55
N GLY A 49 7.95 5.30 4.59
CA GLY A 49 9.25 4.95 5.17
C GLY A 49 9.35 5.09 6.69
N ALA A 50 8.31 5.60 7.38
CA ALA A 50 8.28 5.77 8.83
C ALA A 50 7.82 4.50 9.57
N GLY A 51 7.31 3.53 8.81
CA GLY A 51 6.49 2.44 9.29
C GLY A 51 5.06 2.88 9.59
N CYS A 52 4.11 1.93 9.59
CA CYS A 52 2.71 2.23 9.83
C CYS A 52 2.02 1.24 10.77
N ILE A 53 0.84 1.66 11.25
CA ILE A 53 -0.02 0.90 12.15
C ILE A 53 -1.43 0.86 11.54
N GLY A 54 -2.00 -0.35 11.41
CA GLY A 54 -3.38 -0.52 10.95
C GLY A 54 -4.37 -0.58 12.10
N ARG A 55 -5.53 0.07 11.91
CA ARG A 55 -6.68 0.01 12.82
C ARG A 55 -7.92 -0.40 12.05
N SER A 56 -8.47 -1.57 12.35
CA SER A 56 -9.55 -2.16 11.55
C SER A 56 -10.90 -1.49 11.77
N SER A 57 -11.87 -1.78 10.91
CA SER A 57 -13.27 -1.37 11.08
C SER A 57 -13.96 -1.90 12.35
N ARG A 58 -13.36 -2.84 13.09
CA ARG A 58 -13.79 -3.24 14.44
C ARG A 58 -13.29 -2.31 15.54
N GLY A 59 -12.24 -1.54 15.28
CA GLY A 59 -11.62 -0.60 16.22
C GLY A 59 -10.35 -1.12 16.91
N ASP A 60 -9.89 -2.34 16.62
CA ASP A 60 -8.62 -2.90 17.09
C ASP A 60 -7.43 -2.42 16.26
N PHE A 61 -6.28 -2.23 16.93
CA PHE A 61 -4.99 -1.99 16.29
C PHE A 61 -4.30 -3.34 16.11
N ASN A 62 -4.09 -3.75 14.86
CA ASN A 62 -3.75 -5.14 14.54
C ASN A 62 -2.65 -5.32 13.49
N LEU A 63 -2.38 -4.33 12.65
CA LEU A 63 -1.29 -4.41 11.68
C LEU A 63 -0.13 -3.53 12.15
N TRP A 64 1.09 -4.08 12.08
CA TRP A 64 2.32 -3.44 12.53
C TRP A 64 3.41 -3.58 11.46
N HIS A 65 3.60 -2.54 10.67
CA HIS A 65 4.70 -2.42 9.71
C HIS A 65 5.70 -1.39 10.22
N LEU A 66 6.16 -1.57 11.45
CA LEU A 66 7.08 -0.62 12.10
C LEU A 66 8.55 -0.90 11.76
N ASP A 67 8.83 -2.03 11.14
CA ASP A 67 10.14 -2.43 10.62
C ASP A 67 10.08 -2.53 9.09
N GLY A 68 11.03 -1.90 8.40
CA GLY A 68 10.94 -1.63 6.97
C GLY A 68 10.90 -2.90 6.14
N GLY A 69 9.76 -3.18 5.52
CA GLY A 69 9.53 -4.37 4.70
C GLY A 69 9.12 -5.63 5.46
N GLU A 70 8.86 -5.53 6.77
CA GLU A 70 8.46 -6.67 7.59
C GLU A 70 7.01 -6.56 8.05
N HIS A 71 6.38 -7.72 8.22
CA HIS A 71 4.95 -7.82 8.47
C HIS A 71 4.64 -8.49 9.82
N THR A 72 3.74 -7.87 10.59
CA THR A 72 3.17 -8.49 11.79
C THR A 72 1.70 -8.11 11.90
N PHE A 73 0.82 -9.11 11.85
CA PHE A 73 -0.61 -8.95 12.07
C PHE A 73 -1.03 -9.61 13.39
N LYS A 74 -1.23 -8.79 14.42
CA LYS A 74 -1.70 -9.22 15.74
C LYS A 74 -2.36 -8.07 16.48
N SER A 75 -3.58 -8.31 16.95
CA SER A 75 -4.31 -7.34 17.78
C SER A 75 -3.57 -7.09 19.11
N LEU A 76 -3.39 -5.83 19.50
CA LEU A 76 -2.97 -5.41 20.85
C LEU A 76 -4.14 -4.72 21.56
N PRO A 77 -4.97 -5.46 22.32
CA PRO A 77 -6.20 -4.92 22.89
C PRO A 77 -6.00 -3.79 23.92
N ALA A 78 -4.82 -3.73 24.52
CA ALA A 78 -4.43 -2.66 25.44
C ALA A 78 -4.16 -1.31 24.73
N CYS A 79 -3.94 -1.32 23.41
CA CYS A 79 -3.88 -0.11 22.59
C CYS A 79 -5.30 0.24 22.16
N GLN A 80 -5.96 1.18 22.84
CA GLN A 80 -7.39 1.43 22.61
C GLN A 80 -7.86 2.82 23.05
N PHE A 81 -8.85 3.34 22.34
CA PHE A 81 -9.71 4.41 22.83
C PHE A 81 -10.90 3.85 23.59
N SER A 82 -11.21 4.44 24.74
CA SER A 82 -12.40 4.10 25.53
C SER A 82 -13.20 5.36 25.86
N ILE A 83 -14.52 5.23 25.92
CA ILE A 83 -15.43 6.33 26.24
C ILE A 83 -16.22 5.99 27.48
N PHE A 84 -16.26 6.93 28.42
CA PHE A 84 -17.22 7.02 29.51
C PHE A 84 -18.25 8.10 29.18
N GLU A 85 -19.52 7.83 29.42
CA GLU A 85 -20.62 8.79 29.30
C GLU A 85 -21.56 8.67 30.51
N GLN A 86 -21.86 9.81 31.13
CA GLN A 86 -22.87 9.93 32.17
C GLN A 86 -23.73 11.18 31.93
N SER A 87 -25.05 10.95 31.87
CA SER A 87 -26.07 12.00 31.82
C SER A 87 -26.77 12.07 33.18
N GLU A 88 -27.33 13.23 33.56
CA GLU A 88 -28.00 13.41 34.85
C GLU A 88 -29.10 12.35 35.12
N ASN A 89 -29.74 11.85 34.05
CA ASN A 89 -30.90 10.97 34.13
C ASN A 89 -30.63 9.52 33.70
N GLN A 90 -29.38 9.13 33.41
CA GLN A 90 -29.01 7.75 33.04
C GLN A 90 -27.76 7.28 33.78
N GLY A 91 -27.69 5.97 34.04
CA GLY A 91 -26.48 5.35 34.59
C GLY A 91 -25.29 5.52 33.66
N ALA A 92 -24.09 5.55 34.25
CA ALA A 92 -22.85 5.63 33.50
C ALA A 92 -22.69 4.46 32.52
N LYS A 93 -22.13 4.77 31.35
CA LYS A 93 -21.74 3.78 30.33
C LYS A 93 -20.25 3.95 30.06
N ALA A 94 -19.51 2.85 30.07
CA ALA A 94 -18.12 2.84 29.62
C ALA A 94 -17.91 1.71 28.60
N TYR A 95 -17.23 2.01 27.50
CA TYR A 95 -16.89 1.04 26.47
C TYR A 95 -15.49 1.29 25.90
N ALA A 96 -14.72 0.20 25.78
CA ALA A 96 -13.53 0.14 24.96
C ALA A 96 -14.00 -0.01 23.50
N LEU A 97 -13.50 0.86 22.63
CA LEU A 97 -14.07 1.05 21.29
C LEU A 97 -13.53 0.04 20.26
N CYS A 98 -13.41 -1.21 20.68
CA CYS A 98 -13.36 -2.36 19.79
C CYS A 98 -14.64 -3.18 19.95
N THR A 99 -15.14 -3.71 18.84
CA THR A 99 -16.36 -4.53 18.82
C THR A 99 -16.12 -6.00 19.20
N GLU A 100 -14.87 -6.39 19.37
CA GLU A 100 -14.47 -7.75 19.73
C GLU A 100 -13.56 -7.75 20.96
N PRO A 101 -13.91 -8.52 22.02
CA PRO A 101 -13.04 -8.71 23.18
C PRO A 101 -11.83 -9.62 22.85
N PRO A 102 -10.73 -9.53 23.63
CA PRO A 102 -9.58 -10.43 23.50
C PRO A 102 -9.98 -11.89 23.67
N SER A 103 -9.51 -12.75 22.77
CA SER A 103 -9.78 -14.20 22.82
C SER A 103 -9.05 -14.91 23.97
N ASP A 104 -7.92 -14.34 24.44
CA ASP A 104 -7.08 -14.87 25.51
C ASP A 104 -7.57 -14.51 26.93
N ARG A 105 -8.71 -13.80 27.05
CA ARG A 105 -9.33 -13.33 28.30
C ARG A 105 -8.49 -12.31 29.08
N THR A 106 -7.45 -11.74 28.49
CA THR A 106 -6.87 -10.49 29.00
C THR A 106 -7.94 -9.39 29.00
N LEU A 107 -7.77 -8.40 29.87
CA LEU A 107 -8.71 -7.27 29.98
C LEU A 107 -10.18 -7.68 30.22
N LYS A 108 -10.43 -8.84 30.86
CA LYS A 108 -11.80 -9.37 31.10
C LYS A 108 -12.71 -8.46 31.91
N THR A 109 -12.18 -7.46 32.61
CA THR A 109 -12.99 -6.47 33.33
C THR A 109 -13.56 -5.41 32.40
N TRP A 110 -12.97 -5.26 31.20
CA TRP A 110 -13.37 -4.26 30.22
C TRP A 110 -14.70 -4.60 29.59
N LYS A 111 -15.48 -3.56 29.30
CA LYS A 111 -16.69 -3.65 28.50
C LYS A 111 -16.38 -3.21 27.08
N TRP A 112 -16.62 -4.09 26.11
CA TRP A 112 -16.30 -3.86 24.70
C TRP A 112 -17.52 -3.31 23.94
N TYR A 113 -17.27 -2.50 22.92
CA TYR A 113 -18.31 -1.81 22.15
C TYR A 113 -19.23 -2.83 21.45
N PRO A 114 -20.55 -2.60 21.40
CA PRO A 114 -21.43 -3.55 20.73
C PRO A 114 -21.27 -3.52 19.21
N VAL A 115 -21.28 -4.69 18.58
CA VAL A 115 -21.29 -4.89 17.12
C VAL A 115 -22.56 -4.29 16.51
N SER A 116 -22.43 -3.68 15.33
CA SER A 116 -23.57 -3.29 14.50
C SER A 116 -24.21 -4.53 13.88
N GLN A 117 -25.53 -4.69 14.01
CA GLN A 117 -26.25 -5.72 13.25
C GLN A 117 -26.53 -5.21 11.84
N GLY A 118 -26.24 -6.02 10.82
CA GLY A 118 -26.57 -5.68 9.44
C GLY A 118 -28.09 -5.57 9.26
N ASP A 119 -28.53 -4.73 8.33
CA ASP A 119 -29.91 -4.76 7.86
C ASP A 119 -30.15 -6.13 7.23
N GLY A 120 -30.77 -7.05 7.97
CA GLY A 120 -31.06 -8.38 7.48
C GLY A 120 -31.81 -8.31 6.16
N GLU A 121 -31.19 -8.82 5.09
CA GLU A 121 -31.88 -8.99 3.82
C GLU A 121 -33.16 -9.79 4.05
N ARG A 122 -34.29 -9.17 3.68
CA ARG A 122 -35.58 -9.84 3.61
C ARG A 122 -35.52 -10.93 2.54
N GLY A 123 -35.27 -12.17 2.98
CA GLY A 123 -35.90 -13.37 2.44
C GLY A 123 -35.06 -14.24 1.50
N ARG A 124 -34.80 -15.46 1.94
CA ARG A 124 -35.24 -16.71 1.28
C ARG A 124 -35.13 -17.86 2.30
N GLY A 125 -36.27 -18.47 2.60
CA GLY A 125 -36.35 -19.59 3.52
C GLY A 125 -35.61 -20.81 2.98
N GLY A 126 -34.87 -21.45 3.88
CA GLY A 126 -34.34 -22.79 3.73
C GLY A 126 -34.39 -23.46 5.10
N GLU A 127 -35.30 -24.41 5.26
CA GLU A 127 -35.41 -25.25 6.45
C GLU A 127 -34.14 -26.10 6.60
N GLY A 128 -33.53 -26.05 7.78
CA GLY A 128 -32.40 -26.88 8.15
C GLY A 128 -32.25 -26.89 9.67
N GLU A 129 -32.77 -27.95 10.30
CA GLU A 129 -32.71 -28.19 11.74
C GLU A 129 -31.28 -28.25 12.27
N ILE A 130 -30.97 -27.52 13.36
CA ILE A 130 -29.80 -27.77 14.19
C ILE A 130 -30.20 -27.82 15.66
N ASN A 131 -29.77 -28.90 16.31
CA ASN A 131 -30.01 -29.28 17.70
C ASN A 131 -29.59 -28.22 18.73
N SER A 132 -30.47 -28.04 19.72
CA SER A 132 -30.35 -27.13 20.87
C SER A 132 -29.74 -27.79 22.10
N SER A 133 -28.77 -27.11 22.76
CA SER A 133 -28.52 -27.07 24.22
C SER A 133 -27.21 -26.28 24.43
N VAL A 134 -27.02 -25.21 25.21
CA VAL A 134 -27.68 -24.61 26.40
C VAL A 134 -27.25 -23.12 26.46
N LEU A 135 -28.17 -22.16 26.57
CA LEU A 135 -27.92 -20.79 27.08
C LEU A 135 -29.19 -20.29 27.81
N PRO A 136 -29.09 -19.60 28.96
CA PRO A 136 -30.26 -19.09 29.67
C PRO A 136 -30.80 -17.80 29.04
N SER A 137 -32.13 -17.78 28.92
CA SER A 137 -33.05 -16.76 28.44
C SER A 137 -32.59 -15.29 28.43
N SER A 138 -32.58 -14.69 27.24
CA SER A 138 -32.80 -13.26 27.01
C SER A 138 -33.96 -13.08 26.01
N SER A 139 -34.75 -12.01 26.20
CA SER A 139 -36.01 -11.69 25.54
C SER A 139 -35.99 -11.74 23.99
N PRO A 140 -37.16 -11.90 23.34
CA PRO A 140 -37.25 -12.03 21.89
C PRO A 140 -37.20 -10.66 21.17
N HIS A 141 -36.37 -10.61 20.13
CA HIS A 141 -36.49 -9.78 18.92
C HIS A 141 -36.81 -8.28 19.08
N THR A 142 -35.79 -7.51 19.44
CA THR A 142 -35.59 -6.17 18.85
C THR A 142 -34.33 -6.23 18.00
N PRO A 143 -34.38 -5.93 16.68
CA PRO A 143 -33.17 -5.79 15.88
C PRO A 143 -32.33 -4.68 16.52
N HIS A 144 -31.09 -4.98 16.87
CA HIS A 144 -30.23 -3.94 17.43
C HIS A 144 -29.91 -2.94 16.31
N PRO A 145 -30.11 -1.63 16.52
CA PRO A 145 -29.80 -0.63 15.52
C PRO A 145 -28.30 -0.61 15.21
N ASN A 146 -27.94 -0.16 14.00
CA ASN A 146 -26.56 0.17 13.62
C ASN A 146 -25.87 0.94 14.78
N THR A 147 -24.78 0.40 15.32
CA THR A 147 -24.07 1.00 16.46
C THR A 147 -23.02 2.00 16.00
N GLY A 148 -22.71 2.03 14.71
CA GLY A 148 -21.80 3.00 14.13
C GLY A 148 -21.28 2.56 12.78
N THR A 149 -20.51 3.42 12.13
CA THR A 149 -19.96 3.14 10.81
C THR A 149 -18.50 3.59 10.75
N TYR A 150 -17.65 2.71 10.24
CA TYR A 150 -16.28 3.05 9.84
C TYR A 150 -16.31 3.58 8.41
N HIS A 151 -15.61 4.68 8.15
CA HIS A 151 -15.43 5.26 6.83
C HIS A 151 -13.94 5.41 6.52
N ALA A 152 -13.52 5.25 5.26
CA ALA A 152 -12.16 5.52 4.85
C ALA A 152 -12.07 6.15 3.45
N LEU A 153 -11.23 7.18 3.36
CA LEU A 153 -10.76 7.81 2.16
C LEU A 153 -9.33 8.28 2.40
N TYR A 154 -8.36 7.39 2.12
CA TYR A 154 -6.95 7.60 2.46
C TYR A 154 -6.44 8.98 2.04
N PRO A 155 -5.73 9.71 2.93
CA PRO A 155 -5.15 9.26 4.20
C PRO A 155 -6.02 9.55 5.44
N ARG A 156 -7.35 9.68 5.28
CA ARG A 156 -8.29 9.93 6.39
C ARG A 156 -9.29 8.79 6.55
N SER A 157 -9.56 8.41 7.79
CA SER A 157 -10.67 7.52 8.13
C SER A 157 -11.45 8.03 9.33
N TRP A 158 -12.68 7.55 9.50
CA TRP A 158 -13.59 8.00 10.54
C TRP A 158 -14.25 6.80 11.20
N PHE A 159 -14.35 6.84 12.52
CA PHE A 159 -15.31 6.03 13.28
C PHE A 159 -16.45 6.94 13.70
N VAL A 160 -17.66 6.64 13.24
CA VAL A 160 -18.91 7.29 13.68
C VAL A 160 -19.61 6.34 14.64
N TYR A 161 -19.88 6.78 15.86
CA TYR A 161 -20.56 5.98 16.88
C TYR A 161 -21.96 6.53 17.11
N GLU A 162 -22.96 5.66 17.01
CA GLU A 162 -24.38 6.03 17.04
C GLU A 162 -25.17 5.04 17.91
N ASN A 163 -26.30 5.50 18.46
CA ASN A 163 -27.30 4.64 19.14
C ASN A 163 -26.85 3.92 20.42
N VAL A 164 -25.56 3.96 20.80
CA VAL A 164 -25.03 3.39 22.05
C VAL A 164 -24.93 4.45 23.15
N PHE A 165 -24.40 5.61 22.78
CA PHE A 165 -24.28 6.80 23.61
C PHE A 165 -25.41 7.80 23.31
N GLN A 166 -25.70 8.72 24.23
CA GLN A 166 -26.59 9.85 23.97
C GLN A 166 -25.89 10.93 23.13
N THR A 167 -24.59 11.08 23.32
CA THR A 167 -23.73 11.90 22.46
C THR A 167 -23.55 11.26 21.09
N GLN A 168 -23.40 12.13 20.09
CA GLN A 168 -22.92 11.75 18.76
C GLN A 168 -21.41 11.91 18.77
N LEU A 169 -20.68 10.82 18.52
CA LEU A 169 -19.22 10.79 18.58
C LEU A 169 -18.66 10.46 17.20
N THR A 170 -17.64 11.19 16.79
CA THR A 170 -16.85 10.88 15.61
C THR A 170 -15.37 10.98 15.95
N CYS A 171 -14.59 9.95 15.62
CA CYS A 171 -13.14 9.98 15.66
C CYS A 171 -12.62 10.01 14.21
N GLU A 172 -12.14 11.15 13.75
CA GLU A 172 -11.39 11.27 12.50
C GLU A 172 -9.93 10.95 12.78
N GLN A 173 -9.34 10.02 12.04
CA GLN A 173 -7.95 9.65 12.17
C GLN A 173 -7.19 9.80 10.84
N PHE A 174 -5.96 10.31 10.90
CA PHE A 174 -5.15 10.54 9.72
C PHE A 174 -3.66 10.69 10.03
N SER A 175 -2.84 10.52 9.00
CA SER A 175 -1.43 10.95 8.97
C SER A 175 -1.27 12.06 7.92
N PRO A 176 -0.29 12.98 8.09
CA PRO A 176 -0.19 14.19 7.28
C PRO A 176 0.40 13.93 5.88
N ILE A 177 -0.37 13.27 5.00
CA ILE A 177 0.07 12.83 3.67
C ILE A 177 -0.72 13.58 2.59
N TRP A 178 -0.02 14.26 1.69
CA TRP A 178 -0.65 14.86 0.50
C TRP A 178 0.34 14.95 -0.66
N ALA A 179 -0.21 14.98 -1.87
CA ALA A 179 0.56 15.06 -3.11
C ALA A 179 1.57 16.23 -3.05
N GLY A 180 2.82 15.95 -3.39
CA GLY A 180 3.91 16.91 -3.41
C GLY A 180 4.52 17.28 -2.05
N SER A 181 4.04 16.74 -0.92
CA SER A 181 4.76 16.88 0.36
C SER A 181 5.84 15.81 0.50
N TYR A 182 7.10 16.25 0.54
CA TYR A 182 8.29 15.41 0.74
C TYR A 182 8.82 15.42 2.18
N GLN A 183 8.12 16.12 3.08
CA GLN A 183 8.48 16.27 4.48
C GLN A 183 7.43 15.62 5.37
N GLU A 184 6.22 16.17 5.44
CA GLU A 184 5.17 15.65 6.32
C GLU A 184 4.70 14.26 5.93
N SER A 185 4.69 13.93 4.63
CA SER A 185 4.37 12.58 4.17
C SER A 185 5.34 11.52 4.70
N SER A 186 6.49 11.88 5.28
CA SER A 186 7.42 10.96 5.93
C SER A 186 7.17 10.77 7.43
N TYR A 187 6.25 11.51 8.05
CA TYR A 187 6.18 11.62 9.51
C TYR A 187 5.57 10.37 10.17
N PRO A 188 6.20 9.83 11.23
CA PRO A 188 5.68 8.72 12.02
C PRO A 188 4.65 9.21 13.05
N VAL A 189 3.56 9.80 12.56
CA VAL A 189 2.53 10.45 13.40
C VAL A 189 1.14 10.06 12.94
N ALA A 190 0.28 9.76 13.90
CA ALA A 190 -1.16 9.62 13.73
C ALA A 190 -1.91 10.65 14.58
N ILE A 191 -2.90 11.30 13.97
CA ILE A 191 -3.82 12.24 14.63
C ILE A 191 -5.16 11.54 14.78
N PHE A 192 -5.79 11.69 15.94
CA PHE A 192 -7.14 11.22 16.25
C PHE A 192 -7.96 12.40 16.77
N GLU A 193 -8.69 13.07 15.88
CA GLU A 193 -9.58 14.18 16.23
C GLU A 193 -10.95 13.64 16.66
N TRP A 194 -11.27 13.78 17.95
CA TRP A 194 -12.60 13.49 18.47
C TRP A 194 -13.52 14.69 18.32
N THR A 195 -14.64 14.52 17.63
CA THR A 195 -15.76 15.45 17.60
C THR A 195 -16.92 14.87 18.42
N ILE A 196 -17.32 15.60 19.46
CA ILE A 196 -18.35 15.20 20.42
C ILE A 196 -19.48 16.22 20.34
N HIS A 197 -20.69 15.77 19.99
CA HIS A 197 -21.89 16.61 19.98
C HIS A 197 -22.92 16.10 20.99
N ASN A 198 -23.48 17.02 21.78
CA ASN A 198 -24.58 16.73 22.68
C ASN A 198 -25.92 17.14 22.04
N PRO A 199 -26.71 16.19 21.51
CA PRO A 199 -28.01 16.49 20.90
C PRO A 199 -29.15 16.62 21.93
N THR A 200 -28.86 16.40 23.22
CA THR A 200 -29.88 16.38 24.29
C THR A 200 -30.11 17.78 24.86
N ASP A 201 -31.10 17.89 25.73
CA ASP A 201 -31.47 19.09 26.49
C ASP A 201 -30.81 19.18 27.87
N ALA A 202 -30.01 18.17 28.26
CA ALA A 202 -29.27 18.13 29.52
C ALA A 202 -27.75 18.10 29.31
N PRO A 203 -26.92 18.59 30.26
CA PRO A 203 -25.48 18.40 30.21
C PRO A 203 -25.10 16.91 30.24
N ILE A 204 -24.04 16.54 29.52
CA ILE A 204 -23.48 15.19 29.55
C ILE A 204 -22.02 15.28 29.95
N THR A 205 -21.60 14.49 30.93
CA THR A 205 -20.20 14.32 31.30
C THR A 205 -19.62 13.14 30.53
N LEU A 206 -18.47 13.36 29.88
CA LEU A 206 -17.75 12.33 29.15
C LEU A 206 -16.30 12.27 29.59
N SER A 207 -15.71 11.08 29.48
CA SER A 207 -14.26 10.92 29.46
C SER A 207 -13.81 10.16 28.22
N ILE A 208 -12.75 10.64 27.59
CA ILE A 208 -12.05 9.94 26.50
C ILE A 208 -10.74 9.42 27.08
N MET A 209 -10.57 8.11 27.10
CA MET A 209 -9.33 7.46 27.51
C MET A 209 -8.59 6.93 26.29
N LEU A 210 -7.29 7.16 26.23
CA LEU A 210 -6.37 6.48 25.33
C LEU A 210 -5.40 5.66 26.18
N THR A 211 -5.36 4.36 25.92
CA THR A 211 -4.38 3.43 26.49
C THR A 211 -3.42 2.97 25.41
N TRP A 212 -2.15 2.80 25.76
CA TRP A 212 -1.13 2.31 24.83
C TRP A 212 -0.09 1.45 25.53
N GLN A 213 0.23 0.31 24.93
CA GLN A 213 1.25 -0.60 25.41
C GLN A 213 2.65 -0.13 24.98
N ASN A 214 3.63 -0.20 25.88
CA ASN A 214 5.01 0.15 25.55
C ASN A 214 5.67 -0.95 24.72
N MET A 215 5.74 -0.71 23.42
CA MET A 215 6.29 -1.60 22.39
C MET A 215 7.70 -1.23 21.92
N VAL A 216 8.39 -0.32 22.63
CA VAL A 216 9.76 0.07 22.27
C VAL A 216 10.66 -1.16 22.32
N GLY A 217 11.41 -1.40 21.23
CA GLY A 217 12.30 -2.55 21.06
C GLY A 217 11.63 -3.88 20.67
N TRP A 218 10.32 -3.90 20.41
CA TRP A 218 9.64 -5.13 19.95
C TRP A 218 9.91 -5.44 18.48
N PHE A 219 10.02 -4.40 17.64
CA PHE A 219 10.22 -4.50 16.19
C PHE A 219 11.71 -4.47 15.85
N THR A 220 12.46 -5.35 16.50
CA THR A 220 13.88 -5.61 16.23
C THR A 220 13.99 -7.06 15.80
N ASN A 221 14.67 -7.31 14.68
CA ASN A 221 14.84 -8.68 14.20
C ASN A 221 15.76 -9.47 15.13
N ALA A 222 15.24 -10.55 15.72
CA ALA A 222 15.99 -11.48 16.56
C ALA A 222 16.94 -12.37 15.75
N ILE A 223 16.67 -12.57 14.45
CA ILE A 223 17.45 -13.40 13.54
C ILE A 223 18.30 -12.50 12.63
N LYS A 224 19.55 -12.22 13.02
CA LYS A 224 20.43 -11.30 12.27
C LYS A 224 20.97 -11.83 10.94
N THR A 225 20.93 -13.13 10.73
CA THR A 225 21.38 -13.80 9.50
C THR A 225 20.40 -14.90 9.13
N PRO A 226 19.19 -14.57 8.66
CA PRO A 226 18.18 -15.56 8.35
C PRO A 226 18.62 -16.39 7.14
N LYS A 227 18.34 -17.69 7.18
CA LYS A 227 18.60 -18.58 6.05
C LYS A 227 17.50 -18.39 5.02
N VAL A 228 17.87 -18.05 3.78
CA VAL A 228 16.95 -18.05 2.64
C VAL A 228 16.60 -19.50 2.29
N GLN A 229 15.31 -19.76 2.16
CA GLN A 229 14.73 -21.02 1.74
C GLN A 229 13.93 -20.79 0.46
N VAL A 230 13.70 -21.85 -0.31
CA VAL A 230 12.82 -21.81 -1.48
C VAL A 230 11.50 -22.44 -1.05
N ARG A 231 10.39 -21.73 -1.22
CA ARG A 231 9.04 -22.20 -0.89
C ARG A 231 8.58 -23.29 -1.87
N ASP A 232 7.45 -23.92 -1.57
CA ASP A 232 6.77 -24.87 -2.46
C ASP A 232 6.30 -24.24 -3.77
N ASP A 233 5.98 -22.95 -3.74
CA ASP A 233 5.72 -22.12 -4.94
C ASP A 233 7.00 -21.66 -5.65
N GLY A 234 8.20 -22.06 -5.20
CA GLY A 234 9.48 -21.72 -5.80
C GLY A 234 10.03 -20.33 -5.44
N SER A 235 9.27 -19.47 -4.75
CA SER A 235 9.76 -18.14 -4.35
C SER A 235 10.77 -18.23 -3.20
N PRO A 236 11.78 -17.33 -3.15
CA PRO A 236 12.67 -17.22 -2.00
C PRO A 236 11.94 -16.63 -0.78
N VAL A 237 12.15 -17.21 0.40
CA VAL A 237 11.64 -16.74 1.68
C VAL A 237 12.73 -16.75 2.74
N TYR A 238 12.63 -15.82 3.68
CA TYR A 238 13.43 -15.81 4.89
C TYR A 238 12.53 -15.64 6.11
N GLU A 239 13.02 -16.11 7.26
CA GLU A 239 12.31 -15.95 8.52
C GLU A 239 12.61 -14.58 9.12
N TYR A 240 11.56 -13.86 9.49
CA TYR A 240 11.63 -12.67 10.32
C TYR A 240 11.02 -12.99 11.68
N GLN A 241 11.74 -12.66 12.75
CA GLN A 241 11.26 -12.87 14.11
C GLN A 241 11.40 -11.58 14.90
N PRO A 242 10.31 -10.81 15.09
CA PRO A 242 10.36 -9.65 15.97
C PRO A 242 10.53 -10.11 17.42
N ARG A 243 11.10 -9.25 18.26
CA ARG A 243 11.11 -9.42 19.73
C ARG A 243 9.75 -9.08 20.34
N TRP A 244 8.69 -9.60 19.75
CA TRP A 244 7.31 -9.34 20.15
C TRP A 244 7.10 -9.61 21.63
N GLY A 245 6.60 -8.61 22.36
CA GLY A 245 6.34 -8.73 23.80
C GLY A 245 7.54 -8.48 24.71
N ASP A 246 8.77 -8.38 24.19
CA ASP A 246 9.96 -8.09 25.01
C ASP A 246 9.94 -6.62 25.46
N SER A 247 9.37 -6.40 26.64
CA SER A 247 9.32 -5.08 27.26
C SER A 247 10.42 -4.90 28.31
N THR A 248 11.44 -5.76 28.36
CA THR A 248 12.48 -5.69 29.40
C THR A 248 13.19 -4.34 29.36
N GLY A 249 13.10 -3.58 30.46
CA GLY A 249 13.64 -2.23 30.56
C GLY A 249 12.73 -1.13 30.01
N ASN A 250 11.52 -1.44 29.53
CA ASN A 250 10.55 -0.43 29.10
C ASN A 250 10.00 0.32 30.30
N TYR A 251 9.90 1.65 30.20
CA TYR A 251 9.31 2.52 31.21
C TYR A 251 8.53 3.65 30.56
N ASN A 252 7.61 4.25 31.32
CA ASN A 252 6.70 5.26 30.81
C ASN A 252 6.76 6.50 31.70
N GLN A 253 6.82 7.69 31.11
CA GLN A 253 6.91 8.96 31.82
C GLN A 253 5.69 9.85 31.53
N TRP A 254 5.15 10.48 32.57
CA TRP A 254 4.13 11.51 32.42
C TRP A 254 4.77 12.83 32.01
N ILE A 255 4.23 13.47 30.97
CA ILE A 255 4.69 14.77 30.48
C ILE A 255 3.57 15.79 30.57
N VAL A 256 3.89 16.95 31.12
CA VAL A 256 3.07 18.17 31.09
C VAL A 256 3.89 19.29 30.46
N ASP A 257 3.40 19.82 29.34
CA ASP A 257 3.98 20.99 28.63
C ASP A 257 2.87 22.00 28.39
N ASN A 258 2.74 22.98 29.28
CA ASN A 258 1.70 24.01 29.22
C ASN A 258 0.29 23.38 29.14
N TYR A 259 -0.40 23.57 28.02
CA TYR A 259 -1.74 23.03 27.74
C TYR A 259 -1.71 21.68 27.02
N ARG A 260 -0.60 20.94 27.12
CA ARG A 260 -0.39 19.62 26.50
C ARG A 260 0.02 18.63 27.57
N VAL A 261 -0.55 17.44 27.48
CA VAL A 261 -0.33 16.36 28.45
C VAL A 261 -0.23 15.03 27.71
N GLY A 262 0.60 14.11 28.18
CA GLY A 262 0.79 12.83 27.50
C GLY A 262 1.75 11.88 28.22
N CYS A 263 1.90 10.69 27.66
CA CYS A 263 2.84 9.68 28.14
C CYS A 263 3.93 9.45 27.09
N LEU A 264 5.18 9.51 27.54
CA LEU A 264 6.35 9.10 26.79
C LEU A 264 6.70 7.66 27.17
N LEU A 265 6.79 6.78 26.17
CA LEU A 265 7.12 5.38 26.28
C LEU A 265 8.55 5.21 25.77
N ASP A 266 9.45 4.77 26.64
CA ASP A 266 10.88 4.62 26.35
C ASP A 266 11.37 3.26 26.89
N ARG A 267 12.64 2.94 26.62
CA ARG A 267 13.36 1.77 27.09
C ARG A 267 14.72 2.20 27.61
N VAL A 268 15.15 1.61 28.72
CA VAL A 268 16.49 1.82 29.26
C VAL A 268 17.53 1.44 28.21
N ARG A 269 18.32 2.42 27.77
CA ARG A 269 19.45 2.24 26.85
C ARG A 269 20.76 2.22 27.64
N LEU A 270 21.65 1.28 27.31
CA LEU A 270 22.98 1.16 27.91
C LEU A 270 24.08 1.87 27.09
N ARG A 271 23.72 2.37 25.91
CA ARG A 271 24.61 2.95 24.90
C ARG A 271 23.95 4.16 24.24
N ASP A 272 24.77 5.04 23.68
CA ASP A 272 24.30 6.27 23.03
C ASP A 272 23.91 6.06 21.56
N ASP A 273 24.38 4.97 20.92
CA ASP A 273 23.99 4.60 19.55
C ASP A 273 22.59 3.99 19.52
N ILE A 274 21.76 4.47 18.59
CA ILE A 274 20.39 4.01 18.40
C ILE A 274 20.34 2.86 17.38
N GLY A 275 19.78 1.73 17.77
CA GLY A 275 19.57 0.56 16.92
C GLY A 275 18.16 0.48 16.32
N GLN A 276 17.95 -0.51 15.45
CA GLN A 276 16.61 -0.88 14.94
C GLN A 276 15.65 -1.18 16.09
N GLY A 277 14.46 -0.59 16.04
CA GLY A 277 13.40 -0.76 17.03
C GLY A 277 13.67 -0.05 18.37
N GLU A 278 14.86 0.50 18.59
CA GLU A 278 15.15 1.39 19.71
C GLU A 278 14.66 2.82 19.40
N GLY A 279 14.27 3.56 20.43
CA GLY A 279 13.78 4.92 20.29
C GLY A 279 12.72 5.27 21.33
N GLN A 280 11.68 5.98 20.92
CA GLN A 280 10.58 6.39 21.79
C GLN A 280 9.24 6.34 21.08
N LEU A 281 8.18 6.05 21.83
CA LEU A 281 6.80 6.27 21.40
C LEU A 281 6.17 7.30 22.33
N CYS A 282 5.26 8.13 21.84
CA CYS A 282 4.54 9.06 22.68
C CYS A 282 3.10 9.19 22.23
N PHE A 283 2.18 9.26 23.19
CA PHE A 283 0.81 9.69 22.93
C PHE A 283 0.41 10.83 23.86
N ALA A 284 -0.32 11.80 23.30
CA ALA A 284 -0.62 13.04 24.00
C ALA A 284 -1.93 13.66 23.52
N THR A 285 -2.44 14.60 24.32
CA THR A 285 -3.62 15.41 23.99
C THR A 285 -3.46 16.82 24.55
N VAL A 286 -4.47 17.65 24.34
CA VAL A 286 -4.55 19.01 24.85
C VAL A 286 -5.41 19.06 26.10
N THR A 287 -5.09 19.99 27.00
CA THR A 287 -5.89 20.28 28.19
C THR A 287 -6.14 21.78 28.33
N ASN A 288 -7.14 22.16 29.11
CA ASN A 288 -7.44 23.53 29.50
C ASN A 288 -8.23 23.52 30.83
N PRO A 289 -8.45 24.67 31.48
CA PRO A 289 -9.11 24.72 32.79
C PRO A 289 -10.56 24.16 32.86
N SER A 290 -11.18 23.84 31.73
CA SER A 290 -12.52 23.22 31.67
C SER A 290 -12.49 21.71 31.42
N MET A 291 -11.31 21.09 31.53
CA MET A 291 -11.07 19.67 31.39
C MET A 291 -10.34 19.16 32.63
N GLU A 292 -10.70 17.98 33.09
CA GLU A 292 -9.94 17.23 34.08
C GLU A 292 -9.06 16.22 33.36
N VAL A 293 -7.81 16.08 33.81
CA VAL A 293 -6.84 15.18 33.22
C VAL A 293 -6.51 14.12 34.25
N PHE A 294 -6.61 12.86 33.85
CA PHE A 294 -6.19 11.71 34.65
C PHE A 294 -5.18 10.87 33.89
N TYR A 295 -4.30 10.17 34.61
CA TYR A 295 -3.28 9.33 33.99
C TYR A 295 -2.96 8.06 34.80
N HIS A 296 -2.36 7.08 34.13
CA HIS A 296 -1.77 5.91 34.76
C HIS A 296 -0.57 5.46 33.93
N CYS A 297 0.64 5.75 34.40
CA CYS A 297 1.84 5.51 33.59
C CYS A 297 2.28 4.05 33.55
N ARG A 298 1.86 3.19 34.49
CA ARG A 298 2.34 1.81 34.53
C ARG A 298 1.27 0.83 35.01
N TRP A 299 0.61 0.15 34.08
CA TRP A 299 -0.34 -0.93 34.37
C TRP A 299 -0.02 -2.17 33.54
N ASN A 300 -0.50 -3.36 33.96
CA ASN A 300 -0.22 -4.61 33.27
C ASN A 300 -1.24 -4.91 32.14
N PRO A 301 -0.85 -4.79 30.85
CA PRO A 301 -1.74 -5.07 29.72
C PRO A 301 -2.06 -6.56 29.53
N ALA A 302 -1.26 -7.46 30.10
CA ALA A 302 -1.54 -8.91 30.12
C ALA A 302 -2.44 -9.32 31.31
N GLY A 303 -2.79 -8.37 32.18
CA GLY A 303 -3.68 -8.59 33.32
C GLY A 303 -5.17 -8.61 32.95
N ASP A 304 -6.02 -8.51 33.97
CA ASP A 304 -7.48 -8.43 33.78
C ASP A 304 -7.99 -7.01 33.46
N GLY A 305 -7.09 -6.03 33.42
CA GLY A 305 -7.36 -4.63 33.09
C GLY A 305 -7.99 -3.80 34.21
N SER A 306 -8.18 -4.36 35.40
CA SER A 306 -8.90 -3.70 36.51
C SER A 306 -8.19 -2.44 37.03
N GLU A 307 -6.86 -2.36 36.91
CA GLU A 307 -6.02 -1.24 37.36
C GLU A 307 -6.46 0.11 36.76
N VAL A 308 -6.88 0.12 35.49
CA VAL A 308 -7.36 1.32 34.79
C VAL A 308 -8.88 1.31 34.61
N TRP A 309 -9.49 0.13 34.44
CA TRP A 309 -10.90 0.04 34.04
C TRP A 309 -11.89 0.32 35.18
N ASN A 310 -11.57 -0.08 36.42
CA ASN A 310 -12.53 0.02 37.52
C ASN A 310 -12.90 1.48 37.83
N THR A 311 -11.91 2.38 37.88
CA THR A 311 -12.16 3.81 38.08
C THR A 311 -12.77 4.42 36.82
N PHE A 312 -12.23 4.11 35.64
CA PHE A 312 -12.71 4.68 34.38
C PHE A 312 -14.19 4.34 34.11
N ALA A 313 -14.59 3.09 34.36
CA ALA A 313 -15.98 2.67 34.19
C ALA A 313 -16.93 3.22 35.26
N SER A 314 -16.40 3.58 36.43
CA SER A 314 -17.18 4.12 37.54
C SER A 314 -17.52 5.60 37.35
N ASP A 315 -16.54 6.44 37.05
CA ASP A 315 -16.71 7.89 36.99
C ASP A 315 -15.88 8.60 35.90
N GLY A 316 -15.24 7.82 35.01
CA GLY A 316 -14.42 8.34 33.93
C GLY A 316 -13.04 8.85 34.37
N SER A 317 -12.57 8.55 35.59
CA SER A 317 -11.23 8.92 36.07
C SER A 317 -10.20 7.79 35.97
N LEU A 318 -8.93 8.14 36.16
CA LEU A 318 -7.83 7.20 36.47
C LEU A 318 -7.27 7.52 37.86
N SER A 319 -6.34 6.68 38.32
CA SER A 319 -5.76 6.75 39.68
C SER A 319 -4.56 7.71 39.83
N ASP A 320 -4.20 8.45 38.78
CA ASP A 320 -3.08 9.41 38.75
C ASP A 320 -1.73 8.84 39.19
N VAL A 321 -1.43 7.63 38.71
CA VAL A 321 -0.21 6.88 39.05
C VAL A 321 0.92 7.27 38.11
N GLN A 322 1.99 7.84 38.68
CA GLN A 322 3.28 8.01 38.00
C GLN A 322 4.27 6.99 38.56
N ASP A 323 4.71 6.07 37.71
CA ASP A 323 5.70 5.05 38.04
C ASP A 323 6.57 4.79 36.81
N GLU A 324 7.83 5.21 36.91
CA GLU A 324 8.84 5.10 35.85
C GLU A 324 9.75 3.88 36.07
N THR A 325 9.37 2.96 36.98
CA THR A 325 10.12 1.73 37.22
C THR A 325 10.16 0.90 35.94
N PRO A 326 11.36 0.60 35.40
CA PRO A 326 11.49 -0.22 34.21
C PRO A 326 10.87 -1.60 34.39
N ALA A 327 10.26 -2.13 33.33
CA ALA A 327 9.68 -3.46 33.33
C ALA A 327 10.76 -4.54 33.51
N GLU A 328 10.49 -5.48 34.39
CA GLU A 328 11.34 -6.64 34.63
C GLU A 328 11.26 -7.65 33.45
N PRO A 329 12.20 -8.59 33.32
CA PRO A 329 12.13 -9.62 32.28
C PRO A 329 10.80 -10.38 32.29
N GLY A 330 10.11 -10.39 31.15
CA GLY A 330 8.81 -11.04 30.97
C GLY A 330 7.60 -10.23 31.44
N GLU A 331 7.81 -9.06 32.06
CA GLU A 331 6.75 -8.11 32.36
C GLU A 331 6.39 -7.31 31.09
N GLN A 332 5.12 -6.93 30.98
CA GLN A 332 4.64 -5.98 29.98
C GLN A 332 4.06 -4.77 30.71
N VAL A 333 4.29 -3.57 30.19
CA VAL A 333 3.79 -2.32 30.78
C VAL A 333 3.07 -1.48 29.74
N ALA A 334 2.02 -0.81 30.18
CA ALA A 334 1.24 0.12 29.39
C ALA A 334 0.98 1.41 30.16
N ALA A 335 0.59 2.45 29.42
CA ALA A 335 0.19 3.74 29.98
C ALA A 335 -1.23 4.10 29.55
N ALA A 336 -1.87 5.00 30.28
CA ALA A 336 -3.22 5.49 30.02
C ALA A 336 -3.32 6.99 30.31
N ILE A 337 -4.07 7.71 29.48
CA ILE A 337 -4.51 9.09 29.75
C ILE A 337 -6.03 9.16 29.57
N ALA A 338 -6.72 9.90 30.45
CA ALA A 338 -8.15 10.16 30.30
C ALA A 338 -8.44 11.66 30.47
N ILE A 339 -9.26 12.21 29.58
CA ILE A 339 -9.72 13.60 29.65
C ILE A 339 -11.21 13.61 29.93
N ARG A 340 -11.62 14.12 31.11
CA ARG A 340 -13.02 14.27 31.50
C ARG A 340 -13.50 15.71 31.30
N PHE A 341 -14.71 15.87 30.80
CA PHE A 341 -15.34 17.16 30.60
C PHE A 341 -16.86 17.05 30.53
N THR A 342 -17.56 18.16 30.76
CA THR A 342 -19.01 18.25 30.57
C THR A 342 -19.35 19.07 29.33
N ILE A 343 -20.18 18.52 28.45
CA ILE A 343 -20.69 19.20 27.25
C ILE A 343 -22.13 19.65 27.48
N ARG A 344 -22.37 20.94 27.26
CA ARG A 344 -23.71 21.55 27.41
C ARG A 344 -24.66 21.12 26.28
N PRO A 345 -25.99 21.19 26.50
CA PRO A 345 -27.00 20.96 25.47
C PRO A 345 -26.71 21.68 24.15
N GLY A 346 -26.82 20.97 23.03
CA GLY A 346 -26.61 21.49 21.68
C GLY A 346 -25.19 21.92 21.34
N ARG A 347 -24.20 21.70 22.22
CA ARG A 347 -22.80 22.08 21.97
C ARG A 347 -22.01 20.95 21.34
N THR A 348 -20.96 21.36 20.64
CA THR A 348 -19.97 20.46 20.05
C THR A 348 -18.58 20.83 20.56
N ARG A 349 -17.76 19.82 20.84
CA ARG A 349 -16.37 19.97 21.27
C ARG A 349 -15.47 19.10 20.39
N LYS A 350 -14.28 19.62 20.07
CA LYS A 350 -13.21 18.90 19.39
C LYS A 350 -12.04 18.67 20.35
N ILE A 351 -11.47 17.47 20.36
CA ILE A 351 -10.31 17.11 21.19
C ILE A 351 -9.36 16.23 20.37
N PRO A 352 -8.16 16.71 20.00
CA PRO A 352 -7.16 15.89 19.32
C PRO A 352 -6.39 15.01 20.30
N PHE A 353 -6.15 13.76 19.91
CA PHE A 353 -5.12 12.89 20.47
C PHE A 353 -4.07 12.62 19.40
N ILE A 354 -2.80 12.61 19.77
CA ILE A 354 -1.67 12.37 18.87
C ILE A 354 -0.95 11.12 19.34
N LEU A 355 -0.56 10.27 18.40
CA LEU A 355 0.40 9.19 18.58
C LEU A 355 1.61 9.46 17.68
N ALA A 356 2.83 9.35 18.20
CA ALA A 356 4.07 9.49 17.45
C ALA A 356 5.07 8.41 17.83
N TRP A 357 5.84 7.88 16.88
CA TRP A 357 6.89 6.89 17.12
C TRP A 357 8.21 7.33 16.47
N ASP A 358 9.26 7.49 17.28
CA ASP A 358 10.60 7.83 16.83
C ASP A 358 11.47 6.57 16.87
N PHE A 359 11.41 5.76 15.80
CA PHE A 359 12.31 4.64 15.53
C PHE A 359 13.20 4.97 14.33
N PRO A 360 14.34 5.65 14.55
CA PRO A 360 15.05 6.38 13.49
C PRO A 360 15.80 5.48 12.52
N VAL A 361 16.04 4.21 12.87
CA VAL A 361 16.90 3.29 12.11
C VAL A 361 16.08 2.11 11.59
N THR A 362 16.24 1.83 10.30
CA THR A 362 15.91 0.54 9.70
C THR A 362 17.21 -0.23 9.50
N GLU A 363 17.28 -1.44 10.03
CA GLU A 363 18.39 -2.37 9.80
C GLU A 363 17.95 -3.46 8.82
N PHE A 364 18.80 -3.78 7.85
CA PHE A 364 18.57 -4.85 6.88
C PHE A 364 19.42 -6.08 7.25
N ALA A 365 20.39 -6.47 6.43
CA ALA A 365 21.44 -7.38 6.87
C ALA A 365 22.26 -6.77 8.01
N SER A 366 22.81 -7.62 8.88
CA SER A 366 23.64 -7.22 10.03
C SER A 366 24.66 -6.14 9.66
N GLY A 367 24.52 -4.96 10.26
CA GLY A 367 25.42 -3.81 10.05
C GLY A 367 25.05 -2.88 8.89
N ILE A 368 24.05 -3.23 8.07
CA ILE A 368 23.50 -2.36 7.03
C ILE A 368 22.33 -1.58 7.62
N ASN A 369 22.54 -0.30 7.88
CA ASN A 369 21.60 0.57 8.57
C ASN A 369 21.35 1.83 7.75
N TYR A 370 20.09 2.24 7.67
CA TYR A 370 19.69 3.52 7.11
C TYR A 370 18.86 4.29 8.14
N TYR A 371 19.11 5.60 8.21
CA TYR A 371 18.19 6.48 8.91
C TYR A 371 16.93 6.68 8.07
N ARG A 372 15.76 6.74 8.70
CA ARG A 372 14.49 7.02 8.02
C ARG A 372 14.37 8.50 7.65
N ARG A 373 13.63 8.80 6.58
CA ARG A 373 13.50 10.16 6.02
C ARG A 373 13.09 11.21 7.05
N TYR A 374 12.16 10.90 7.94
CA TYR A 374 11.67 11.89 8.91
C TYR A 374 12.78 12.44 9.82
N THR A 375 13.89 11.70 9.98
CA THR A 375 15.01 12.08 10.83
C THR A 375 15.74 13.32 10.32
N ASP A 376 15.61 13.66 9.04
CA ASP A 376 16.12 14.93 8.48
C ASP A 376 15.44 16.15 9.08
N PHE A 377 14.22 15.98 9.61
CA PHE A 377 13.39 17.07 10.15
C PHE A 377 13.31 17.08 11.68
N PHE A 378 13.46 15.90 12.32
CA PHE A 378 13.33 15.75 13.77
C PHE A 378 14.64 15.39 14.49
N GLY A 379 15.65 14.90 13.78
CA GLY A 379 16.89 14.38 14.37
C GLY A 379 16.95 12.85 14.40
N ARG A 380 18.14 12.33 14.74
CA ARG A 380 18.51 10.90 14.63
C ARG A 380 18.73 10.21 15.98
N THR A 381 18.35 10.86 17.08
CA THR A 381 18.69 10.41 18.44
C THR A 381 17.73 9.37 19.03
N GLY A 382 16.57 9.15 18.42
CA GLY A 382 15.50 8.33 19.01
C GLY A 382 14.80 8.99 20.20
N ASN A 383 15.08 10.27 20.49
CA ASN A 383 14.54 11.02 21.64
C ASN A 383 13.59 12.17 21.23
N ASN A 384 12.96 12.08 20.05
CA ASN A 384 12.29 13.22 19.41
C ASN A 384 10.75 13.09 19.38
N SER A 385 10.18 12.01 19.92
CA SER A 385 8.74 11.74 19.90
C SER A 385 7.88 12.87 20.50
N TRP A 386 8.32 13.50 21.61
CA TRP A 386 7.62 14.67 22.16
C TRP A 386 7.71 15.90 21.24
N SER A 387 8.83 16.06 20.53
CA SER A 387 8.98 17.13 19.54
C SER A 387 7.98 16.94 18.39
N MET A 388 7.82 15.71 17.90
CA MET A 388 6.83 15.35 16.89
C MET A 388 5.41 15.63 17.36
N VAL A 389 5.07 15.26 18.61
CA VAL A 389 3.78 15.59 19.23
C VAL A 389 3.52 17.09 19.27
N ARG A 390 4.51 17.90 19.69
CA ARG A 390 4.35 19.37 19.72
C ARG A 390 4.10 19.93 18.33
N THR A 391 4.80 19.42 17.31
CA THR A 391 4.58 19.79 15.91
C THR A 391 3.18 19.40 15.47
N ALA A 392 2.74 18.18 15.74
CA ALA A 392 1.42 17.69 15.36
C ALA A 392 0.27 18.46 16.03
N ILE A 393 0.35 18.74 17.34
CA ILE A 393 -0.66 19.56 18.04
C ILE A 393 -0.73 20.96 17.44
N LYS A 394 0.41 21.53 17.02
CA LYS A 394 0.47 22.87 16.42
C LYS A 394 -0.07 22.91 14.99
N HIS A 395 0.10 21.85 14.21
CA HIS A 395 -0.10 21.86 12.75
C HIS A 395 -1.23 20.95 12.23
N ASN A 396 -1.86 20.11 13.06
CA ASN A 396 -2.85 19.12 12.61
C ASN A 396 -4.00 19.70 11.76
N GLU A 397 -4.59 20.84 12.15
CA GLU A 397 -5.66 21.47 11.36
C GLU A 397 -5.17 21.89 9.98
N TRP A 398 -3.97 22.50 9.90
CA TRP A 398 -3.37 22.88 8.63
C TRP A 398 -3.06 21.66 7.76
N TRP A 399 -2.53 20.57 8.34
CA TRP A 399 -2.31 19.31 7.62
C TRP A 399 -3.62 18.74 7.06
N LYS A 400 -4.67 18.73 7.86
CA LYS A 400 -6.01 18.33 7.43
C LYS A 400 -6.54 19.19 6.29
N GLU A 401 -6.33 20.51 6.36
CA GLU A 401 -6.67 21.43 5.26
C GLU A 401 -5.88 21.12 3.99
N GLN A 402 -4.59 20.81 4.07
CA GLN A 402 -3.79 20.39 2.90
C GLN A 402 -4.34 19.09 2.30
N ILE A 403 -4.67 18.11 3.15
CA ILE A 403 -5.28 16.84 2.73
C ILE A 403 -6.59 17.09 1.98
N ILE A 404 -7.47 17.91 2.54
CA ILE A 404 -8.75 18.25 1.88
C ILE A 404 -8.48 18.98 0.57
N ALA A 405 -7.59 19.97 0.56
CA ALA A 405 -7.32 20.81 -0.59
C ALA A 405 -6.82 20.03 -1.81
N TRP A 406 -5.98 18.99 -1.62
CA TRP A 406 -5.50 18.19 -2.75
C TRP A 406 -6.54 17.16 -3.24
N GLN A 407 -7.39 16.63 -2.36
CA GLN A 407 -8.45 15.67 -2.73
C GLN A 407 -9.62 16.37 -3.44
N GLU A 408 -9.97 17.59 -3.02
CA GLU A 408 -11.17 18.31 -3.42
C GLU A 408 -11.35 18.46 -4.94
N PRO A 409 -10.32 18.77 -5.76
CA PRO A 409 -10.46 18.86 -7.21
C PRO A 409 -10.96 17.55 -7.85
N ILE A 410 -10.55 16.39 -7.33
CA ILE A 410 -11.00 15.08 -7.81
C ILE A 410 -12.39 14.77 -7.26
N LEU A 411 -12.64 15.04 -5.97
CA LEU A 411 -13.93 14.76 -5.33
C LEU A 411 -15.09 15.55 -5.97
N LYS A 412 -14.83 16.77 -6.44
CA LYS A 412 -15.81 17.62 -7.14
C LYS A 412 -16.15 17.20 -8.56
N ARG A 413 -15.41 16.27 -9.16
CA ARG A 413 -15.69 15.80 -10.53
C ARG A 413 -17.00 15.00 -10.58
N GLU A 414 -18.05 15.59 -11.13
CA GLU A 414 -19.36 14.92 -11.28
C GLU A 414 -19.33 13.82 -12.35
N ASP A 415 -18.37 13.87 -13.27
CA ASP A 415 -18.17 12.87 -14.31
C ASP A 415 -17.50 11.58 -13.80
N LEU A 416 -17.00 11.58 -12.56
CA LEU A 416 -16.40 10.41 -11.91
C LEU A 416 -17.35 9.85 -10.84
N PRO A 417 -17.65 8.54 -10.88
CA PRO A 417 -18.52 7.92 -9.88
C PRO A 417 -17.83 7.84 -8.51
N ASN A 418 -18.62 7.81 -7.44
CA ASN A 418 -18.10 7.78 -6.07
C ASN A 418 -17.27 6.53 -5.77
N TRP A 419 -17.61 5.36 -6.33
CA TRP A 419 -16.83 4.13 -6.15
C TRP A 419 -15.42 4.27 -6.73
N PHE A 420 -15.26 5.02 -7.84
CA PHE A 420 -13.97 5.22 -8.49
C PHE A 420 -13.11 6.16 -7.67
N LYS A 421 -13.66 7.29 -7.22
CA LYS A 421 -12.97 8.22 -6.30
C LYS A 421 -12.54 7.51 -5.02
N MET A 422 -13.42 6.68 -4.46
CA MET A 422 -13.16 5.87 -3.27
C MET A 422 -11.91 4.99 -3.47
N ALA A 423 -11.94 4.14 -4.50
CA ALA A 423 -10.83 3.22 -4.77
C ALA A 423 -9.55 3.97 -5.13
N LEU A 424 -9.63 4.99 -5.98
CA LEU A 424 -8.49 5.81 -6.41
C LEU A 424 -7.68 6.34 -5.22
N PHE A 425 -8.36 6.91 -4.22
CA PHE A 425 -7.69 7.39 -3.02
C PHE A 425 -7.26 6.24 -2.10
N ASN A 426 -8.11 5.25 -1.86
CA ASN A 426 -7.82 4.19 -0.90
C ASN A 426 -6.68 3.26 -1.35
N GLU A 427 -6.47 3.02 -2.64
CA GLU A 427 -5.31 2.22 -3.13
C GLU A 427 -3.95 2.89 -2.85
N LEU A 428 -3.90 4.19 -2.54
CA LEU A 428 -2.66 4.87 -2.12
C LEU A 428 -2.12 4.38 -0.77
N TYR A 429 -2.89 3.58 -0.02
CA TYR A 429 -2.44 3.01 1.26
C TYR A 429 -1.12 2.26 1.13
N LEU A 430 -0.83 1.66 -0.04
CA LEU A 430 0.39 0.92 -0.35
C LEU A 430 1.67 1.76 -0.23
N LEU A 431 1.58 3.09 -0.36
CA LEU A 431 2.75 3.96 -0.16
C LEU A 431 3.18 4.08 1.32
N ALA A 432 2.33 3.66 2.25
CA ALA A 432 2.65 3.55 3.67
C ALA A 432 2.73 2.09 4.16
N ASP A 433 1.85 1.22 3.65
CA ASP A 433 1.64 -0.16 4.10
C ASP A 433 2.36 -1.20 3.24
N GLY A 434 2.83 -0.84 2.05
CA GLY A 434 3.56 -1.73 1.14
C GLY A 434 5.01 -2.00 1.57
N GLY A 435 5.29 -2.00 2.88
CA GLY A 435 6.64 -2.21 3.40
C GLY A 435 7.62 -1.10 3.03
N THR A 436 7.12 0.11 2.79
CA THR A 436 7.86 1.21 2.17
C THR A 436 9.14 1.58 2.92
N LEU A 437 10.20 1.83 2.16
CA LEU A 437 11.44 2.45 2.59
C LEU A 437 11.52 3.89 2.11
N TRP A 438 12.03 4.75 2.98
CA TRP A 438 12.47 6.08 2.60
C TRP A 438 13.63 6.48 3.49
N SER A 439 14.85 6.49 2.94
CA SER A 439 16.03 6.86 3.70
C SER A 439 16.11 8.37 3.92
N ALA A 440 16.88 8.78 4.92
CA ALA A 440 17.37 10.13 5.05
C ALA A 440 18.15 10.55 3.80
N ALA A 441 18.09 11.83 3.44
CA ALA A 441 18.83 12.35 2.31
C ALA A 441 20.34 12.37 2.57
N ASP A 442 21.09 12.23 1.48
CA ASP A 442 22.53 12.45 1.43
C ASP A 442 22.92 13.19 0.13
N GLU A 443 24.22 13.30 -0.14
CA GLU A 443 24.72 14.01 -1.32
C GLU A 443 24.39 13.28 -2.63
N ARG A 444 24.28 11.94 -2.63
CA ARG A 444 23.96 11.11 -3.81
C ARG A 444 22.47 11.12 -4.07
N ASP A 445 21.68 10.98 -3.01
CA ASP A 445 20.22 10.88 -3.05
C ASP A 445 19.61 12.04 -2.21
N PRO A 446 19.45 13.25 -2.78
CA PRO A 446 19.08 14.46 -2.05
C PRO A 446 17.64 14.47 -1.51
N VAL A 447 16.81 13.52 -1.96
CA VAL A 447 15.49 13.23 -1.38
C VAL A 447 15.46 11.92 -0.59
N GLY A 448 16.60 11.25 -0.43
CA GLY A 448 16.70 9.88 0.08
C GLY A 448 16.36 8.83 -0.97
N GLN A 449 16.76 7.59 -0.71
CA GLN A 449 16.37 6.43 -1.50
C GLN A 449 14.97 5.97 -1.09
N PHE A 450 14.16 5.58 -2.07
CA PHE A 450 12.77 5.16 -1.88
C PHE A 450 12.56 3.75 -2.41
N GLY A 451 11.58 3.04 -1.86
CA GLY A 451 11.12 1.77 -2.44
C GLY A 451 9.89 1.23 -1.74
N VAL A 452 8.95 0.68 -2.50
CA VAL A 452 7.79 -0.09 -2.04
C VAL A 452 8.02 -1.55 -2.42
N LEU A 453 7.66 -2.48 -1.54
CA LEU A 453 7.71 -3.89 -1.88
C LEU A 453 6.68 -4.20 -2.97
N GLU A 454 6.96 -5.22 -3.78
CA GLU A 454 5.94 -5.84 -4.61
C GLU A 454 4.76 -6.31 -3.77
N CYS A 455 5.03 -7.07 -2.70
CA CYS A 455 4.09 -7.34 -1.61
C CYS A 455 4.78 -7.94 -0.37
N MET A 456 3.99 -8.35 0.63
CA MET A 456 4.51 -8.98 1.85
C MET A 456 4.94 -10.44 1.68
N ASP A 457 4.42 -11.12 0.65
CA ASP A 457 4.78 -12.49 0.30
C ASP A 457 6.06 -12.55 -0.54
N TYR A 458 6.19 -11.61 -1.47
CA TYR A 458 7.29 -11.42 -2.40
C TYR A 458 7.99 -10.09 -2.07
N ARG A 459 8.86 -10.13 -1.05
CA ARG A 459 9.45 -8.95 -0.43
C ARG A 459 10.61 -8.40 -1.26
N TRP A 460 10.29 -7.94 -2.45
CA TRP A 460 11.23 -7.40 -3.42
C TRP A 460 10.89 -5.93 -3.63
N TYR A 461 11.86 -5.05 -3.39
CA TYR A 461 11.64 -3.61 -3.54
C TYR A 461 11.58 -3.23 -5.01
N GLU A 462 10.51 -2.55 -5.39
CA GLU A 462 10.33 -1.90 -6.69
C GLU A 462 10.42 -2.86 -7.89
N SER A 463 9.92 -4.10 -7.79
CA SER A 463 9.83 -5.04 -8.93
C SER A 463 9.39 -4.32 -10.20
N LEU A 464 10.30 -4.25 -11.18
CA LEU A 464 10.29 -3.24 -12.23
C LEU A 464 9.10 -3.40 -13.21
N ASP A 465 8.81 -4.64 -13.52
CA ASP A 465 7.71 -5.12 -14.36
C ASP A 465 6.35 -4.86 -13.69
N VAL A 466 6.27 -4.98 -12.37
CA VAL A 466 5.06 -4.67 -11.59
C VAL A 466 4.82 -3.17 -11.55
N ARG A 467 5.88 -2.38 -11.30
CA ARG A 467 5.78 -0.92 -11.23
C ARG A 467 5.50 -0.26 -12.56
N LEU A 468 5.68 -0.94 -13.70
CA LEU A 468 5.17 -0.46 -15.01
C LEU A 468 3.70 0.00 -14.90
N TYR A 469 2.90 -0.70 -14.10
CA TYR A 469 1.54 -0.31 -13.76
C TYR A 469 1.43 0.35 -12.37
N GLY A 470 2.13 -0.19 -11.37
CA GLY A 470 1.99 0.23 -9.98
C GLY A 470 2.51 1.64 -9.67
N SER A 471 3.40 2.21 -10.47
CA SER A 471 4.05 3.50 -10.14
C SER A 471 3.28 4.74 -10.59
N PHE A 472 2.17 4.64 -11.32
CA PHE A 472 1.43 5.83 -11.83
C PHE A 472 1.06 6.81 -10.72
N ALA A 473 0.64 6.31 -9.56
CA ALA A 473 0.34 7.15 -8.41
C ALA A 473 1.57 7.95 -7.94
N LEU A 474 2.72 7.28 -7.83
CA LEU A 474 3.98 7.90 -7.39
C LEU A 474 4.47 8.92 -8.42
N ALA A 475 4.47 8.56 -9.71
CA ALA A 475 4.83 9.42 -10.83
C ALA A 475 4.01 10.72 -10.86
N MET A 476 2.71 10.63 -10.59
CA MET A 476 1.80 11.77 -10.64
C MET A 476 1.87 12.65 -9.39
N LEU A 477 2.02 12.06 -8.21
CA LEU A 477 1.81 12.75 -6.94
C LEU A 477 3.11 13.07 -6.19
N TRP A 478 4.15 12.24 -6.33
CA TRP A 478 5.49 12.45 -5.76
C TRP A 478 6.57 12.17 -6.82
N PRO A 479 6.57 12.89 -7.95
CA PRO A 479 7.40 12.58 -9.11
C PRO A 479 8.90 12.47 -8.83
N ARG A 480 9.42 13.21 -7.84
CA ARG A 480 10.85 13.13 -7.51
C ARG A 480 11.21 11.80 -6.83
N LEU A 481 10.28 11.18 -6.09
CA LEU A 481 10.47 9.84 -5.52
C LEU A 481 10.46 8.77 -6.62
N ASP A 482 9.52 8.86 -7.57
CA ASP A 482 9.47 7.88 -8.68
C ASP A 482 10.74 7.92 -9.54
N LYS A 483 11.24 9.13 -9.84
CA LYS A 483 12.54 9.31 -10.49
C LYS A 483 13.71 8.76 -9.67
N ALA A 484 13.70 8.91 -8.35
CA ALA A 484 14.76 8.36 -7.49
C ALA A 484 14.83 6.83 -7.57
N VAL A 485 13.68 6.16 -7.73
CA VAL A 485 13.63 4.71 -7.97
C VAL A 485 14.26 4.36 -9.33
N LEU A 486 13.92 5.09 -10.40
CA LEU A 486 14.49 4.86 -11.73
C LEU A 486 16.00 5.18 -11.80
N GLU A 487 16.45 6.21 -11.09
CA GLU A 487 17.88 6.52 -10.90
C GLU A 487 18.60 5.36 -10.20
N ALA A 488 17.98 4.72 -9.20
CA ALA A 488 18.54 3.52 -8.57
C ALA A 488 18.65 2.34 -9.54
N PHE A 489 17.64 2.12 -10.39
CA PHE A 489 17.72 1.12 -11.48
C PHE A 489 18.84 1.45 -12.48
N ALA A 490 18.97 2.72 -12.89
CA ALA A 490 20.02 3.17 -13.80
C ALA A 490 21.42 2.83 -13.25
N ARG A 491 21.62 3.00 -11.93
CA ARG A 491 22.88 2.64 -11.25
C ARG A 491 23.08 1.13 -11.11
N ALA A 492 22.00 0.36 -11.01
CA ALA A 492 22.05 -1.09 -10.83
C ALA A 492 22.24 -1.88 -12.14
N ILE A 493 21.79 -1.38 -13.28
CA ILE A 493 21.92 -2.02 -14.60
C ILE A 493 23.36 -2.47 -14.92
N PRO A 494 24.40 -1.60 -14.84
CA PRO A 494 25.77 -2.00 -15.21
C PRO A 494 26.47 -2.90 -14.18
N THR A 495 25.86 -3.19 -13.03
CA THR A 495 26.50 -4.01 -11.98
C THR A 495 26.35 -5.51 -12.27
N SER A 496 27.21 -6.32 -11.66
CA SER A 496 27.13 -7.78 -11.72
C SER A 496 27.34 -8.43 -10.36
N ASP A 497 26.69 -9.59 -10.18
CA ASP A 497 26.88 -10.47 -9.04
C ASP A 497 26.89 -11.92 -9.54
N GLN A 498 28.06 -12.53 -9.49
CA GLN A 498 28.32 -13.90 -9.98
C GLN A 498 27.90 -14.97 -8.97
N THR A 499 27.31 -14.59 -7.83
CA THR A 499 26.83 -15.54 -6.81
C THR A 499 25.82 -16.51 -7.44
N PRO A 500 26.09 -17.83 -7.45
CA PRO A 500 25.17 -18.80 -8.00
C PRO A 500 23.90 -18.92 -7.15
N ARG A 501 22.76 -19.06 -7.81
CA ARG A 501 21.44 -19.25 -7.19
C ARG A 501 20.71 -20.40 -7.85
N ILE A 502 19.86 -21.06 -7.06
CA ILE A 502 18.92 -22.06 -7.57
C ILE A 502 17.67 -21.33 -8.01
N ILE A 503 17.26 -21.56 -9.26
CA ILE A 503 16.04 -21.04 -9.84
C ILE A 503 14.86 -21.89 -9.35
N GLY A 504 13.89 -21.26 -8.69
CA GLY A 504 12.75 -21.92 -8.08
C GLY A 504 11.92 -22.74 -9.06
N TYR A 505 11.65 -22.17 -10.23
CA TYR A 505 10.78 -22.75 -11.25
C TYR A 505 11.31 -24.07 -11.84
N ASN A 506 12.60 -24.16 -12.17
CA ASN A 506 13.17 -25.32 -12.87
C ASN A 506 14.36 -25.98 -12.16
N GLN A 507 14.75 -25.49 -10.98
CA GLN A 507 15.89 -25.96 -10.18
C GLN A 507 17.25 -25.83 -10.87
N ALA A 508 17.34 -25.07 -11.97
CA ALA A 508 18.61 -24.77 -12.63
C ALA A 508 19.47 -23.83 -11.77
N THR A 509 20.76 -23.80 -12.05
CA THR A 509 21.68 -22.82 -11.47
C THR A 509 21.86 -21.66 -12.43
N ALA A 510 21.65 -20.43 -11.96
CA ALA A 510 21.99 -19.21 -12.66
C ALA A 510 22.84 -18.30 -11.76
N ILE A 511 23.50 -17.31 -12.35
CA ILE A 511 24.10 -16.24 -11.53
C ILE A 511 23.01 -15.26 -11.09
N ARG A 512 23.25 -14.53 -9.99
CA ARG A 512 22.29 -13.54 -9.49
C ARG A 512 22.04 -12.41 -10.48
N LYS A 513 23.11 -11.78 -10.97
CA LYS A 513 23.01 -10.57 -11.79
C LYS A 513 24.12 -10.54 -12.85
N MET A 514 23.72 -10.60 -14.11
CA MET A 514 24.57 -10.29 -15.26
C MET A 514 24.75 -8.78 -15.41
N ALA A 515 25.95 -8.32 -15.77
CA ALA A 515 26.15 -6.93 -16.15
C ALA A 515 25.24 -6.55 -17.32
N ASP A 516 24.74 -5.32 -17.29
CA ASP A 516 23.87 -4.70 -18.31
C ASP A 516 22.46 -5.29 -18.46
N ALA A 517 22.19 -6.49 -17.92
CA ALA A 517 20.83 -6.97 -17.72
C ALA A 517 20.08 -6.04 -16.75
N THR A 518 18.86 -5.63 -17.07
CA THR A 518 18.04 -4.89 -16.10
C THR A 518 17.69 -5.79 -14.92
N PRO A 519 17.94 -5.37 -13.67
CA PRO A 519 17.49 -6.16 -12.54
C PRO A 519 15.96 -6.13 -12.43
N HIS A 520 15.38 -7.24 -11.98
CA HIS A 520 13.97 -7.36 -11.63
C HIS A 520 13.60 -6.42 -10.49
N ASP A 521 14.35 -6.48 -9.39
CA ASP A 521 14.07 -5.73 -8.16
C ASP A 521 15.33 -5.06 -7.61
N LEU A 522 15.12 -4.07 -6.73
CA LEU A 522 16.15 -3.33 -6.00
C LEU A 522 16.53 -3.99 -4.67
N GLY A 523 16.31 -5.31 -4.52
CA GLY A 523 16.71 -6.09 -3.35
C GLY A 523 15.58 -6.35 -2.36
N ALA A 524 15.94 -6.84 -1.17
CA ALA A 524 14.99 -7.28 -0.13
C ALA A 524 15.42 -6.87 1.28
N PRO A 525 14.51 -6.88 2.27
CA PRO A 525 14.80 -6.40 3.62
C PRO A 525 15.86 -7.19 4.38
N ASN A 526 16.13 -8.45 4.02
CA ASN A 526 17.16 -9.26 4.70
C ASN A 526 18.58 -9.13 4.12
N GLU A 527 18.81 -8.23 3.16
CA GLU A 527 20.11 -8.03 2.50
C GLU A 527 20.58 -6.56 2.56
N HIS A 528 20.91 -5.96 1.42
CA HIS A 528 21.32 -4.56 1.30
C HIS A 528 20.51 -3.96 0.14
N PRO A 529 19.30 -3.45 0.42
CA PRO A 529 18.46 -2.79 -0.58
C PRO A 529 19.25 -1.75 -1.39
N TRP A 530 18.85 -1.59 -2.65
CA TRP A 530 19.49 -0.78 -3.70
C TRP A 530 20.87 -1.26 -4.18
N GLU A 531 21.64 -1.97 -3.36
CA GLU A 531 22.99 -2.44 -3.70
C GLU A 531 23.02 -3.93 -4.09
N LYS A 532 22.19 -4.77 -3.46
CA LYS A 532 22.01 -6.20 -3.79
C LYS A 532 20.69 -6.44 -4.53
N THR A 533 20.67 -6.09 -5.80
CA THR A 533 19.51 -6.23 -6.71
C THR A 533 19.28 -7.67 -7.17
N ASN A 534 18.19 -7.97 -7.89
CA ASN A 534 17.80 -9.34 -8.28
C ASN A 534 17.71 -10.27 -7.08
N TYR A 535 16.91 -9.89 -6.08
CA TYR A 535 16.66 -10.77 -4.94
C TYR A 535 15.78 -11.95 -5.32
N THR A 536 14.77 -11.76 -6.17
CA THR A 536 14.00 -12.92 -6.62
C THR A 536 14.91 -13.96 -7.26
N SER A 537 14.57 -15.23 -7.04
CA SER A 537 15.18 -16.36 -7.71
C SER A 537 14.12 -17.35 -8.15
N TYR A 538 12.86 -16.91 -8.28
CA TYR A 538 11.81 -17.77 -8.81
C TYR A 538 12.09 -18.15 -10.26
N GLN A 539 12.40 -17.14 -11.09
CA GLN A 539 12.92 -17.26 -12.45
C GLN A 539 14.34 -16.68 -12.56
N ASP A 540 15.07 -17.05 -13.62
CA ASP A 540 16.30 -16.35 -14.01
C ASP A 540 15.93 -15.03 -14.70
N CYS A 541 15.83 -13.97 -13.92
CA CYS A 541 15.44 -12.64 -14.41
C CYS A 541 16.47 -12.01 -15.36
N ASN A 542 17.71 -12.55 -15.43
CA ASN A 542 18.66 -12.11 -16.44
C ASN A 542 18.21 -12.49 -17.86
N GLN A 543 17.27 -13.42 -18.00
CA GLN A 543 16.72 -13.85 -19.28
C GLN A 543 15.44 -13.10 -19.67
N TRP A 544 14.90 -12.24 -18.80
CA TRP A 544 13.58 -11.65 -19.04
C TRP A 544 13.57 -10.64 -20.19
N LYS A 545 12.50 -10.64 -20.98
CA LYS A 545 12.39 -9.89 -22.24
C LYS A 545 11.67 -8.54 -22.09
N ASP A 546 11.02 -8.29 -20.96
CA ASP A 546 10.26 -7.07 -20.67
C ASP A 546 11.04 -6.03 -19.86
N LEU A 547 11.83 -6.44 -18.86
CA LEU A 547 12.50 -5.54 -17.90
C LEU A 547 13.28 -4.37 -18.54
N SER A 548 14.05 -4.63 -19.60
CA SER A 548 14.79 -3.57 -20.30
C SER A 548 13.85 -2.53 -20.92
N CYS A 549 12.75 -2.99 -21.54
CA CYS A 549 11.75 -2.12 -22.11
C CYS A 549 11.00 -1.34 -21.02
N ASP A 550 10.64 -2.01 -19.92
CA ASP A 550 9.93 -1.40 -18.80
C ASP A 550 10.72 -0.28 -18.16
N PHE A 551 12.04 -0.42 -18.03
CA PHE A 551 12.93 0.65 -17.57
C PHE A 551 12.85 1.86 -18.49
N VAL A 552 13.08 1.67 -19.80
CA VAL A 552 13.15 2.75 -20.79
C VAL A 552 11.80 3.49 -20.89
N LEU A 553 10.71 2.73 -20.95
CA LEU A 553 9.36 3.28 -21.03
C LEU A 553 9.02 4.11 -19.79
N GLN A 554 9.39 3.65 -18.59
CA GLN A 554 9.13 4.40 -17.36
C GLN A 554 10.01 5.64 -17.23
N VAL A 555 11.28 5.61 -17.68
CA VAL A 555 12.13 6.82 -17.74
C VAL A 555 11.51 7.88 -18.65
N TYR A 556 11.07 7.49 -19.85
CA TYR A 556 10.45 8.47 -20.74
C TYR A 556 9.08 8.94 -20.23
N ARG A 557 8.29 8.04 -19.63
CA ARG A 557 7.03 8.38 -18.96
C ARG A 557 7.22 9.47 -17.94
N ASP A 558 8.11 9.27 -16.98
CA ASP A 558 8.28 10.19 -15.87
C ASP A 558 8.81 11.55 -16.35
N PHE A 559 9.64 11.57 -17.38
CA PHE A 559 10.06 12.81 -18.03
C PHE A 559 8.87 13.57 -18.65
N ILE A 560 8.04 12.90 -19.45
CA ILE A 560 6.89 13.53 -20.12
C ILE A 560 5.81 13.95 -19.12
N LEU A 561 5.46 13.08 -18.17
CA LEU A 561 4.40 13.33 -17.20
C LEU A 561 4.76 14.45 -16.20
N THR A 562 6.06 14.72 -16.02
CA THR A 562 6.54 15.83 -15.16
C THR A 562 6.84 17.11 -15.95
N GLY A 563 6.31 17.22 -17.17
CA GLY A 563 6.33 18.45 -17.96
C GLY A 563 7.55 18.63 -18.86
N SER A 564 8.31 17.55 -19.12
CA SER A 564 9.40 17.50 -20.12
C SER A 564 10.52 18.52 -19.91
N LYS A 565 10.88 18.78 -18.65
CA LYS A 565 11.91 19.78 -18.27
C LYS A 565 13.13 19.20 -17.59
N ASP A 566 13.01 17.99 -17.05
CA ASP A 566 14.06 17.37 -16.26
C ASP A 566 15.06 16.63 -17.15
N ILE A 567 15.88 17.41 -17.85
CA ILE A 567 16.87 16.91 -18.80
C ILE A 567 18.01 16.19 -18.07
N GLU A 568 18.32 16.59 -16.83
CA GLU A 568 19.35 15.97 -16.00
C GLU A 568 19.01 14.51 -15.68
N PHE A 569 17.76 14.22 -15.33
CA PHE A 569 17.26 12.86 -15.15
C PHE A 569 17.46 11.97 -16.39
N LEU A 570 17.23 12.52 -17.59
CA LEU A 570 17.47 11.83 -18.86
C LEU A 570 18.96 11.54 -19.08
N TRP A 571 19.84 12.50 -18.79
CA TRP A 571 21.28 12.30 -18.84
C TRP A 571 21.75 11.20 -17.86
N GLU A 572 21.21 11.19 -16.64
CA GLU A 572 21.54 10.19 -15.62
C GLU A 572 21.16 8.77 -16.06
N CYS A 573 20.01 8.62 -16.73
CA CYS A 573 19.51 7.31 -17.16
C CYS A 573 20.08 6.84 -18.50
N TRP A 574 20.62 7.73 -19.34
CA TRP A 574 20.94 7.41 -20.74
C TRP A 574 21.94 6.27 -20.91
N SER A 575 23.05 6.26 -20.16
CA SER A 575 24.04 5.16 -20.25
C SER A 575 23.41 3.80 -19.91
N ALA A 576 22.50 3.78 -18.93
CA ALA A 576 21.79 2.56 -18.54
C ALA A 576 20.76 2.11 -19.59
N ILE A 577 20.05 3.06 -20.22
CA ILE A 577 19.15 2.79 -21.37
C ILE A 577 19.92 2.10 -22.49
N VAL A 578 21.09 2.64 -22.84
CA VAL A 578 21.88 2.09 -23.95
C VAL A 578 22.36 0.68 -23.64
N LYS A 579 22.92 0.47 -22.45
CA LYS A 579 23.42 -0.84 -21.99
C LYS A 579 22.33 -1.89 -21.95
N THR A 580 21.16 -1.55 -21.38
CA THR A 580 20.09 -2.54 -21.22
C THR A 580 19.41 -2.94 -22.52
N LEU A 581 19.18 -2.00 -23.44
CA LEU A 581 18.63 -2.33 -24.76
C LEU A 581 19.62 -3.14 -25.60
N ALA A 582 20.92 -2.84 -25.49
CA ALA A 582 21.96 -3.64 -26.14
C ALA A 582 22.01 -5.08 -25.57
N TYR A 583 21.85 -5.24 -24.25
CA TYR A 583 21.75 -6.55 -23.61
C TYR A 583 20.52 -7.32 -24.12
N LEU A 584 19.33 -6.70 -24.10
CA LEU A 584 18.10 -7.32 -24.58
C LEU A 584 18.19 -7.71 -26.07
N LYS A 585 18.85 -6.90 -26.90
CA LYS A 585 19.06 -7.21 -28.33
C LYS A 585 19.86 -8.50 -28.55
N THR A 586 20.66 -8.96 -27.59
CA THR A 586 21.39 -10.24 -27.70
C THR A 586 20.46 -11.46 -27.74
N PHE A 587 19.20 -11.28 -27.35
CA PHE A 587 18.20 -12.33 -27.42
C PHE A 587 17.57 -12.49 -28.80
N ASP A 588 17.72 -11.53 -29.72
CA ASP A 588 17.36 -11.69 -31.15
C ASP A 588 18.29 -12.75 -31.79
N GLN A 589 17.80 -13.99 -31.90
CA GLN A 589 18.57 -15.13 -32.38
C GLN A 589 18.53 -15.30 -33.89
N ASP A 590 17.47 -14.86 -34.56
CA ASP A 590 17.29 -15.02 -36.01
C ASP A 590 17.70 -13.76 -36.82
N GLY A 591 18.01 -12.66 -36.13
CA GLY A 591 18.50 -11.41 -36.69
C GLY A 591 17.41 -10.55 -37.32
N ASP A 592 16.13 -10.80 -37.00
CA ASP A 592 14.98 -10.10 -37.57
C ASP A 592 14.68 -8.74 -36.90
N GLY A 593 15.45 -8.37 -35.87
CA GLY A 593 15.38 -7.10 -35.18
C GLY A 593 14.57 -7.14 -33.88
N ILE A 594 13.96 -8.27 -33.52
CA ILE A 594 13.13 -8.40 -32.31
C ILE A 594 13.65 -9.52 -31.38
N PRO A 595 13.72 -9.28 -30.05
CA PRO A 595 14.06 -10.34 -29.11
C PRO A 595 12.99 -11.44 -29.04
N GLU A 596 13.39 -12.72 -29.11
CA GLU A 596 12.46 -13.84 -28.98
C GLU A 596 12.32 -14.34 -27.53
N ASN A 597 11.08 -14.60 -27.11
CA ASN A 597 10.80 -15.42 -25.94
C ASN A 597 11.25 -16.87 -26.18
N SER A 598 11.82 -17.48 -25.14
CA SER A 598 12.61 -18.71 -25.26
C SER A 598 11.79 -20.02 -25.16
N GLY A 599 10.47 -19.94 -25.03
CA GLY A 599 9.64 -21.09 -24.61
C GLY A 599 9.71 -21.32 -23.10
N ALA A 600 10.00 -20.27 -22.33
CA ALA A 600 10.04 -20.26 -20.87
C ALA A 600 9.26 -19.03 -20.35
N PRO A 601 8.92 -18.97 -19.05
CA PRO A 601 8.37 -17.77 -18.44
C PRO A 601 9.49 -16.74 -18.22
N ASP A 602 9.83 -16.00 -19.27
CA ASP A 602 10.90 -15.00 -19.30
C ASP A 602 10.33 -13.56 -19.36
N GLN A 603 9.30 -13.30 -18.56
CA GLN A 603 8.58 -12.02 -18.41
C GLN A 603 7.64 -12.07 -17.17
N THR A 604 6.99 -10.95 -16.83
CA THR A 604 6.13 -10.74 -15.63
C THR A 604 5.07 -11.83 -15.39
N PHE A 605 4.52 -12.44 -16.45
CA PHE A 605 3.68 -13.63 -16.36
C PHE A 605 4.57 -14.86 -16.17
N ASP A 606 5.25 -14.93 -15.03
CA ASP A 606 6.36 -15.84 -14.68
C ASP A 606 5.99 -17.33 -14.52
N ASP A 607 4.74 -17.70 -14.78
CA ASP A 607 4.25 -19.09 -14.94
C ASP A 607 3.65 -19.36 -16.33
N TRP A 608 3.71 -18.39 -17.24
CA TRP A 608 3.17 -18.49 -18.58
C TRP A 608 4.30 -18.49 -19.62
N GLN A 609 4.48 -19.62 -20.29
CA GLN A 609 5.49 -19.79 -21.33
C GLN A 609 5.06 -19.07 -22.61
N LEU A 610 5.94 -18.22 -23.13
CA LEU A 610 5.83 -17.60 -24.45
C LEU A 610 7.00 -18.09 -25.32
N LYS A 611 6.80 -18.21 -26.64
CA LYS A 611 7.81 -18.71 -27.56
C LYS A 611 7.85 -17.95 -28.89
N GLY A 612 9.05 -17.59 -29.32
CA GLY A 612 9.25 -16.75 -30.50
C GLY A 612 8.92 -15.30 -30.19
N ILE A 613 8.35 -14.58 -31.15
CA ILE A 613 7.88 -13.21 -30.92
C ILE A 613 6.56 -13.27 -30.18
N SER A 614 6.45 -12.64 -29.01
CA SER A 614 5.16 -12.47 -28.32
C SER A 614 4.55 -11.10 -28.56
N ALA A 615 3.21 -11.01 -28.48
CA ALA A 615 2.51 -9.73 -28.59
C ALA A 615 2.93 -8.77 -27.46
N TYR A 616 3.07 -9.29 -26.24
CA TYR A 616 3.48 -8.52 -25.06
C TYR A 616 4.92 -7.99 -25.17
N CYS A 617 5.94 -8.86 -25.15
CA CYS A 617 7.34 -8.43 -25.15
C CYS A 617 7.75 -7.74 -26.46
N GLY A 618 7.26 -8.23 -27.60
CA GLY A 618 7.55 -7.62 -28.89
C GLY A 618 6.98 -6.21 -29.02
N GLY A 619 5.78 -5.97 -28.49
CA GLY A 619 5.18 -4.64 -28.47
C GLY A 619 5.95 -3.69 -27.55
N LEU A 620 6.35 -4.17 -26.35
CA LEU A 620 7.18 -3.41 -25.41
C LEU A 620 8.53 -3.02 -26.04
N TRP A 621 9.16 -3.93 -26.77
CA TRP A 621 10.41 -3.67 -27.51
C TRP A 621 10.27 -2.52 -28.50
N LEU A 622 9.25 -2.57 -29.37
CA LEU A 622 9.02 -1.52 -30.36
C LEU A 622 8.78 -0.15 -29.69
N ALA A 623 7.98 -0.11 -28.63
CA ALA A 623 7.69 1.12 -27.91
C ALA A 623 8.92 1.66 -27.16
N ALA A 624 9.76 0.79 -26.61
CA ALA A 624 10.99 1.17 -25.92
C ALA A 624 12.04 1.74 -26.89
N LEU A 625 12.16 1.19 -28.11
CA LEU A 625 13.03 1.76 -29.15
C LEU A 625 12.60 3.18 -29.52
N GLU A 626 11.31 3.41 -29.77
CA GLU A 626 10.76 4.75 -30.04
C GLU A 626 11.01 5.72 -28.87
N ALA A 627 10.82 5.25 -27.62
CA ALA A 627 11.11 6.05 -26.44
C ALA A 627 12.60 6.41 -26.33
N ALA A 628 13.50 5.46 -26.58
CA ALA A 628 14.94 5.69 -26.54
C ALA A 628 15.41 6.64 -27.66
N ILE A 629 14.85 6.51 -28.86
CA ILE A 629 15.08 7.45 -29.97
C ILE A 629 14.66 8.87 -29.54
N ALA A 630 13.45 9.01 -28.99
CA ALA A 630 12.95 10.31 -28.54
C ALA A 630 13.81 10.93 -27.43
N ILE A 631 14.28 10.13 -26.47
CA ILE A 631 15.24 10.57 -25.44
C ILE A 631 16.55 11.04 -26.10
N GLY A 632 17.14 10.23 -26.97
CA GLY A 632 18.39 10.59 -27.65
C GLY A 632 18.27 11.91 -28.43
N GLU A 633 17.17 12.11 -29.16
CA GLU A 633 16.92 13.35 -29.89
C GLU A 633 16.79 14.57 -28.97
N ILE A 634 16.22 14.41 -27.77
CA ILE A 634 16.16 15.47 -26.76
C ILE A 634 17.58 15.78 -26.28
N LEU A 635 18.36 14.76 -25.94
CA LEU A 635 19.73 14.91 -25.44
C LEU A 635 20.62 15.63 -26.47
N MET A 636 20.54 15.28 -27.76
CA MET A 636 21.28 15.96 -28.83
C MET A 636 20.98 17.47 -28.93
N LYS A 637 19.80 17.92 -28.48
CA LYS A 637 19.38 19.32 -28.52
C LYS A 637 19.72 20.07 -27.22
N THR A 638 20.34 19.40 -26.25
CA THR A 638 20.62 19.94 -24.92
C THR A 638 22.10 19.79 -24.57
N ASN A 639 22.58 20.63 -23.67
CA ASN A 639 23.95 20.50 -23.18
C ASN A 639 24.01 19.43 -22.09
N PRO A 640 25.09 18.63 -22.02
CA PRO A 640 25.31 17.78 -20.88
C PRO A 640 25.45 18.61 -19.60
N PRO A 641 25.03 18.08 -18.45
CA PRO A 641 25.23 18.73 -17.16
C PRO A 641 26.74 18.92 -16.89
N VAL A 642 27.11 19.92 -16.08
CA VAL A 642 28.51 20.32 -15.79
C VAL A 642 29.27 19.28 -14.92
N SER A 643 28.72 18.07 -14.76
CA SER A 643 29.20 16.84 -14.12
C SER A 643 29.07 16.71 -12.59
N GLN A 644 28.30 15.68 -12.19
CA GLN A 644 28.63 14.70 -11.13
C GLN A 644 28.60 13.24 -11.65
N PHE A 645 28.28 12.99 -12.92
CA PHE A 645 28.08 11.64 -13.46
C PHE A 645 29.38 10.96 -13.94
N PRO A 646 29.52 9.62 -13.80
CA PRO A 646 30.74 8.91 -14.18
C PRO A 646 31.00 8.86 -15.69
N GLU A 647 29.96 8.91 -16.52
CA GLU A 647 30.04 8.71 -17.97
C GLU A 647 29.04 9.64 -18.68
N ILE A 648 29.54 10.67 -19.35
CA ILE A 648 28.75 11.57 -20.21
C ILE A 648 29.11 11.22 -21.66
N PRO A 649 28.22 10.59 -22.43
CA PRO A 649 28.51 10.26 -23.82
C PRO A 649 28.61 11.52 -24.67
N ASP A 650 29.49 11.47 -25.68
CA ASP A 650 29.58 12.51 -26.68
C ASP A 650 28.38 12.47 -27.65
N THR A 651 28.16 13.58 -28.36
CA THR A 651 27.02 13.72 -29.27
C THR A 651 27.07 12.74 -30.45
N GLU A 652 28.27 12.36 -30.92
CA GLU A 652 28.42 11.41 -32.04
C GLU A 652 27.97 10.00 -31.62
N SER A 653 28.26 9.60 -30.37
CA SER A 653 27.80 8.35 -29.78
C SER A 653 26.28 8.31 -29.62
N ILE A 654 25.66 9.42 -29.21
CA ILE A 654 24.20 9.53 -29.13
C ILE A 654 23.57 9.42 -30.52
N GLU A 655 24.09 10.15 -31.51
CA GLU A 655 23.60 10.10 -32.89
C GLU A 655 23.72 8.69 -33.50
N TYR A 656 24.85 8.02 -33.29
CA TYR A 656 25.03 6.63 -33.70
C TYR A 656 23.98 5.69 -33.07
N THR A 657 23.74 5.86 -31.77
CA THR A 657 22.77 5.04 -31.02
C THR A 657 21.34 5.26 -31.52
N ILE A 658 20.96 6.51 -31.82
CA ILE A 658 19.64 6.82 -32.41
C ILE A 658 19.47 6.10 -33.74
N ASN A 659 20.46 6.20 -34.65
CA ASN A 659 20.40 5.55 -35.96
C ASN A 659 20.29 4.03 -35.82
N LEU A 660 21.04 3.42 -34.89
CA LEU A 660 20.98 1.99 -34.60
C LEU A 660 19.59 1.55 -34.14
N TYR A 661 18.94 2.30 -33.24
CA TYR A 661 17.59 1.98 -32.78
C TYR A 661 16.54 2.17 -33.86
N GLN A 662 16.70 3.16 -34.74
CA GLN A 662 15.84 3.32 -35.92
C GLN A 662 15.97 2.13 -36.87
N GLU A 663 17.19 1.61 -37.09
CA GLU A 663 17.41 0.41 -37.90
C GLU A 663 16.72 -0.82 -37.29
N TRP A 664 16.88 -1.07 -35.99
CA TRP A 664 16.21 -2.18 -35.31
C TRP A 664 14.68 -2.05 -35.37
N PHE A 665 14.14 -0.85 -35.16
CA PHE A 665 12.69 -0.61 -35.23
C PHE A 665 12.14 -0.87 -36.63
N GLN A 666 12.80 -0.36 -37.67
CA GLN A 666 12.37 -0.53 -39.06
C GLN A 666 12.40 -1.99 -39.53
N GLN A 667 13.27 -2.82 -38.95
CA GLN A 667 13.29 -4.26 -39.17
C GLN A 667 12.15 -4.97 -38.42
N ALA A 668 12.04 -4.72 -37.11
CA ALA A 668 11.14 -5.43 -36.22
C ALA A 668 9.65 -5.13 -36.45
N GLN A 669 9.28 -3.86 -36.69
CA GLN A 669 7.87 -3.44 -36.76
C GLN A 669 7.03 -4.22 -37.80
N PRO A 670 7.44 -4.31 -39.09
CA PRO A 670 6.66 -5.06 -40.07
C PRO A 670 6.56 -6.55 -39.73
N ILE A 671 7.61 -7.13 -39.12
CA ILE A 671 7.67 -8.54 -38.75
C ILE A 671 6.73 -8.85 -37.58
N TYR A 672 6.69 -7.98 -36.56
CA TYR A 672 5.72 -8.06 -35.46
C TYR A 672 4.28 -8.06 -35.99
N GLN A 673 3.98 -7.16 -36.92
CA GLN A 673 2.67 -7.09 -37.57
C GLN A 673 2.35 -8.38 -38.33
N ASP A 674 3.24 -8.81 -39.22
CA ASP A 674 3.01 -9.94 -40.13
C ASP A 674 2.92 -11.29 -39.40
N LYS A 675 3.74 -11.52 -38.37
CA LYS A 675 3.76 -12.78 -37.62
C LYS A 675 2.58 -12.91 -36.65
N LEU A 676 2.08 -11.80 -36.05
CA LEU A 676 1.14 -11.88 -34.94
C LEU A 676 -0.30 -11.49 -35.28
N TRP A 677 -0.53 -10.57 -36.22
CA TRP A 677 -1.88 -10.13 -36.54
C TRP A 677 -2.67 -11.22 -37.27
N ASN A 678 -3.76 -11.71 -36.66
CA ASN A 678 -4.59 -12.77 -37.24
C ASN A 678 -5.83 -12.25 -38.01
N GLY A 679 -5.97 -10.93 -38.17
CA GLY A 679 -7.14 -10.30 -38.78
C GLY A 679 -8.16 -9.77 -37.77
N GLN A 680 -8.03 -10.08 -36.48
CA GLN A 680 -8.92 -9.60 -35.43
C GLN A 680 -8.20 -9.14 -34.16
N TYR A 681 -7.17 -9.87 -33.71
CA TYR A 681 -6.34 -9.57 -32.56
C TYR A 681 -4.89 -10.04 -32.81
N TYR A 682 -3.97 -9.69 -31.91
CA TYR A 682 -2.60 -10.18 -31.98
C TYR A 682 -2.52 -11.53 -31.25
N GLN A 683 -1.99 -12.54 -31.94
CA GLN A 683 -1.74 -13.85 -31.37
C GLN A 683 -0.84 -13.74 -30.14
N LEU A 684 -0.99 -14.66 -29.18
CA LEU A 684 -0.19 -14.68 -27.95
C LEU A 684 1.32 -14.59 -28.27
N ASP A 685 1.77 -15.47 -29.17
CA ASP A 685 3.11 -15.48 -29.72
C ASP A 685 3.14 -16.17 -31.11
N SER A 686 4.31 -16.20 -31.74
CA SER A 686 4.49 -16.71 -33.10
C SER A 686 4.74 -18.22 -33.21
N GLU A 687 5.03 -18.92 -32.11
CA GLU A 687 5.50 -20.32 -32.17
C GLU A 687 4.79 -21.32 -31.24
N SER A 688 3.95 -20.88 -30.31
CA SER A 688 3.15 -21.77 -29.46
C SER A 688 1.97 -22.39 -30.20
N GLY A 689 1.44 -21.70 -31.21
CA GLY A 689 0.18 -22.06 -31.87
C GLY A 689 -1.07 -21.80 -31.01
N SER A 690 -0.94 -21.03 -29.92
CA SER A 690 -2.07 -20.69 -29.04
C SER A 690 -3.04 -19.73 -29.72
N GLU A 691 -4.34 -19.99 -29.57
CA GLU A 691 -5.41 -19.09 -30.01
C GLU A 691 -5.87 -18.14 -28.89
N VAL A 692 -5.19 -18.14 -27.74
CA VAL A 692 -5.56 -17.34 -26.57
C VAL A 692 -5.54 -15.85 -26.90
N VAL A 693 -6.61 -15.16 -26.48
CA VAL A 693 -6.68 -13.71 -26.40
C VAL A 693 -6.05 -13.29 -25.06
N MET A 694 -4.86 -12.73 -25.12
CA MET A 694 -4.19 -12.18 -23.94
C MET A 694 -4.72 -10.77 -23.63
N ALA A 695 -5.05 -10.50 -22.37
CA ALA A 695 -5.57 -9.20 -21.92
C ALA A 695 -4.57 -8.06 -22.17
N ASP A 696 -3.28 -8.37 -22.00
CA ASP A 696 -2.20 -7.38 -22.09
C ASP A 696 -1.41 -7.43 -23.41
N GLN A 697 -1.99 -8.04 -24.46
CA GLN A 697 -1.33 -8.26 -25.76
C GLN A 697 -0.77 -6.99 -26.42
N LEU A 698 -1.28 -5.81 -26.07
CA LEU A 698 -0.88 -4.53 -26.67
C LEU A 698 -0.37 -3.52 -25.63
N CYS A 699 0.27 -4.00 -24.55
CA CYS A 699 0.91 -3.14 -23.54
C CYS A 699 1.86 -2.10 -24.17
N GLY A 700 2.70 -2.52 -25.12
CA GLY A 700 3.60 -1.60 -25.83
C GLY A 700 2.87 -0.48 -26.57
N GLN A 701 1.72 -0.78 -27.20
CA GLN A 701 0.92 0.23 -27.92
C GLN A 701 0.19 1.17 -26.95
N PHE A 702 -0.24 0.67 -25.79
CA PHE A 702 -0.74 1.52 -24.68
C PHE A 702 0.33 2.54 -24.27
N TYR A 703 1.57 2.07 -24.07
CA TYR A 703 2.69 2.93 -23.69
C TYR A 703 3.12 3.88 -24.83
N ALA A 704 3.16 3.43 -26.08
CA ALA A 704 3.45 4.31 -27.21
C ALA A 704 2.48 5.51 -27.27
N LYS A 705 1.18 5.26 -27.11
CA LYS A 705 0.16 6.34 -27.03
C LYS A 705 0.30 7.20 -25.78
N LEU A 706 0.51 6.59 -24.61
CA LEU A 706 0.72 7.29 -23.35
C LEU A 706 1.86 8.31 -23.45
N LEU A 707 2.94 7.90 -24.12
CA LEU A 707 4.19 8.65 -24.27
C LEU A 707 4.18 9.60 -25.48
N LYS A 708 3.09 9.67 -26.23
CA LYS A 708 2.94 10.47 -27.47
C LYS A 708 3.98 10.10 -28.54
N LEU A 709 4.34 8.82 -28.57
CA LEU A 709 5.19 8.22 -29.60
C LEU A 709 4.34 7.78 -30.80
N PRO A 710 4.95 7.50 -31.96
CA PRO A 710 4.27 6.87 -33.09
C PRO A 710 3.57 5.57 -32.67
N ASP A 711 2.44 5.27 -33.31
CA ASP A 711 1.76 3.99 -33.11
C ASP A 711 2.65 2.84 -33.64
N ILE A 712 2.84 1.82 -32.81
CA ILE A 712 3.63 0.64 -33.16
C ILE A 712 2.82 -0.36 -34.01
N VAL A 713 1.49 -0.27 -33.94
CA VAL A 713 0.54 -1.05 -34.74
C VAL A 713 -0.52 -0.16 -35.40
N PRO A 714 -1.15 -0.58 -36.52
CA PRO A 714 -2.21 0.20 -37.13
C PRO A 714 -3.38 0.46 -36.14
N THR A 715 -3.91 1.68 -36.15
CA THR A 715 -4.92 2.12 -35.17
C THR A 715 -6.19 1.24 -35.19
N GLU A 716 -6.62 0.80 -36.38
CA GLU A 716 -7.76 -0.11 -36.54
C GLU A 716 -7.50 -1.51 -35.96
N CYS A 717 -6.26 -1.99 -36.02
CA CYS A 717 -5.85 -3.25 -35.42
C CYS A 717 -5.91 -3.16 -33.89
N ALA A 718 -5.43 -2.05 -33.32
CA ALA A 718 -5.53 -1.79 -31.88
C ALA A 718 -6.99 -1.75 -31.40
N HIS A 719 -7.88 -1.03 -32.09
CA HIS A 719 -9.31 -1.01 -31.75
C HIS A 719 -9.96 -2.40 -31.83
N SER A 720 -9.66 -3.16 -32.88
CA SER A 720 -10.20 -4.51 -33.05
C SER A 720 -9.69 -5.47 -31.95
N ALA A 721 -8.40 -5.40 -31.62
CA ALA A 721 -7.79 -6.19 -30.56
C ALA A 721 -8.40 -5.87 -29.20
N LEU A 722 -8.53 -4.60 -28.82
CA LEU A 722 -9.11 -4.21 -27.52
C LEU A 722 -10.57 -4.61 -27.40
N LYS A 723 -11.34 -4.48 -28.47
CA LYS A 723 -12.72 -4.96 -28.50
C LYS A 723 -12.77 -6.48 -28.33
N THR A 724 -11.82 -7.20 -28.89
CA THR A 724 -11.72 -8.66 -28.74
C THR A 724 -11.34 -9.05 -27.32
N VAL A 725 -10.35 -8.39 -26.72
CA VAL A 725 -9.96 -8.54 -25.31
C VAL A 725 -11.16 -8.27 -24.39
N TYR A 726 -11.81 -7.12 -24.53
CA TYR A 726 -12.96 -6.76 -23.70
C TYR A 726 -14.10 -7.79 -23.80
N ASN A 727 -14.36 -8.30 -25.00
CA ASN A 727 -15.39 -9.32 -25.20
C ASN A 727 -14.99 -10.68 -24.62
N ALA A 728 -13.80 -11.19 -24.94
CA ALA A 728 -13.37 -12.53 -24.56
C ALA A 728 -12.96 -12.59 -23.08
N CYS A 729 -12.01 -11.76 -22.69
CA CYS A 729 -11.39 -11.78 -21.36
C CYS A 729 -12.29 -11.25 -20.27
N PHE A 730 -13.21 -10.32 -20.56
CA PHE A 730 -14.11 -9.73 -19.57
C PHE A 730 -15.58 -10.16 -19.73
N LEU A 731 -16.26 -9.82 -20.83
CA LEU A 731 -17.70 -10.08 -20.92
C LEU A 731 -18.05 -11.57 -20.93
N LYS A 732 -17.31 -12.40 -21.66
CA LYS A 732 -17.54 -13.85 -21.72
C LYS A 732 -16.98 -14.58 -20.51
N PHE A 733 -15.86 -14.13 -19.96
CA PHE A 733 -15.30 -14.69 -18.75
C PHE A 733 -16.13 -14.32 -17.51
N ASN A 734 -16.71 -15.32 -16.84
CA ASN A 734 -17.55 -15.11 -15.65
C ASN A 734 -18.63 -14.01 -15.80
N LYS A 735 -19.13 -13.82 -17.03
CA LYS A 735 -20.20 -12.87 -17.37
C LYS A 735 -19.88 -11.42 -16.97
N GLY A 736 -18.61 -11.03 -16.97
CA GLY A 736 -18.17 -9.66 -16.62
C GLY A 736 -18.37 -9.29 -15.14
N GLN A 737 -18.49 -10.26 -14.23
CA GLN A 737 -18.72 -9.98 -12.81
C GLN A 737 -17.44 -9.89 -11.97
N LEU A 738 -16.31 -10.40 -12.47
CA LEU A 738 -15.05 -10.50 -11.72
C LEU A 738 -14.01 -9.46 -12.19
N GLY A 739 -13.82 -9.37 -13.49
CA GLY A 739 -12.75 -8.62 -14.16
C GLY A 739 -12.29 -9.41 -15.41
N ALA A 740 -11.35 -8.85 -16.16
CA ALA A 740 -10.73 -9.50 -17.30
C ALA A 740 -9.73 -10.57 -16.85
N ALA A 741 -9.89 -11.80 -17.32
CA ALA A 741 -8.88 -12.85 -17.19
C ALA A 741 -7.64 -12.50 -18.03
N ASN A 742 -6.45 -12.92 -17.57
CA ASN A 742 -5.21 -12.67 -18.31
C ASN A 742 -5.19 -13.31 -19.71
N GLY A 743 -5.79 -14.49 -19.88
CA GLY A 743 -5.76 -15.24 -21.14
C GLY A 743 -6.87 -16.27 -21.26
N VAL A 744 -7.73 -16.12 -22.26
CA VAL A 744 -8.80 -17.08 -22.60
C VAL A 744 -8.96 -17.23 -24.10
N ASN A 745 -9.60 -18.31 -24.54
CA ASN A 745 -10.02 -18.47 -25.93
C ASN A 745 -11.01 -17.34 -26.33
N PRO A 746 -11.22 -17.08 -27.64
CA PRO A 746 -12.15 -16.06 -28.10
C PRO A 746 -13.60 -16.21 -27.60
N ASP A 747 -14.01 -17.41 -27.18
CA ASP A 747 -15.31 -17.69 -26.59
C ASP A 747 -15.38 -17.50 -25.06
N GLY A 748 -14.26 -17.10 -24.43
CA GLY A 748 -14.11 -16.90 -22.99
C GLY A 748 -13.78 -18.18 -22.21
N SER A 749 -13.61 -19.33 -22.89
CA SER A 749 -13.22 -20.58 -22.25
C SER A 749 -11.71 -20.63 -21.98
N PRO A 750 -11.26 -21.36 -20.94
CA PRO A 750 -9.84 -21.59 -20.73
C PRO A 750 -9.25 -22.47 -21.83
N GLU A 751 -8.06 -22.14 -22.34
CA GLU A 751 -7.28 -23.06 -23.19
C GLU A 751 -6.86 -24.30 -22.39
N ASN A 752 -6.33 -24.07 -21.18
CA ASN A 752 -6.08 -25.10 -20.18
C ASN A 752 -6.86 -24.77 -18.89
N PRO A 753 -7.90 -25.54 -18.52
CA PRO A 753 -8.68 -25.32 -17.30
C PRO A 753 -7.89 -25.39 -16.00
N ASN A 754 -6.70 -25.99 -16.02
CA ASN A 754 -5.82 -26.14 -14.86
C ASN A 754 -4.71 -25.08 -14.81
N ALA A 755 -4.65 -24.16 -15.79
CA ALA A 755 -3.66 -23.09 -15.78
C ALA A 755 -3.92 -22.11 -14.63
N THR A 756 -2.84 -21.58 -14.05
CA THR A 756 -2.90 -20.62 -12.95
C THR A 756 -3.06 -19.20 -13.51
N HIS A 757 -2.01 -18.66 -14.13
CA HIS A 757 -1.92 -17.26 -14.56
C HIS A 757 -2.97 -16.85 -15.59
N PRO A 758 -3.24 -17.62 -16.66
CA PRO A 758 -4.22 -17.22 -17.68
C PRO A 758 -5.63 -16.99 -17.13
N LEU A 759 -6.03 -17.72 -16.08
CA LEU A 759 -7.39 -17.70 -15.52
C LEU A 759 -7.56 -16.79 -14.31
N GLU A 760 -6.48 -16.11 -13.93
CA GLU A 760 -6.51 -15.09 -12.89
C GLU A 760 -6.96 -13.74 -13.47
N VAL A 761 -7.59 -12.94 -12.61
CA VAL A 761 -7.83 -11.52 -12.85
C VAL A 761 -6.76 -10.76 -12.08
N TRP A 762 -5.75 -10.26 -12.77
CA TRP A 762 -4.72 -9.41 -12.16
C TRP A 762 -5.24 -7.99 -12.02
N THR A 763 -5.36 -7.50 -10.78
CA THR A 763 -6.02 -6.24 -10.45
C THR A 763 -5.37 -5.06 -11.19
N GLY A 764 -4.04 -4.97 -11.15
CA GLY A 764 -3.30 -3.91 -11.80
C GLY A 764 -3.31 -3.98 -13.34
N ILE A 765 -3.24 -5.18 -13.93
CA ILE A 765 -3.39 -5.35 -15.40
C ILE A 765 -4.78 -4.91 -15.86
N ASN A 766 -5.81 -5.22 -15.08
CA ASN A 766 -7.18 -4.78 -15.39
C ASN A 766 -7.31 -3.25 -15.39
N PHE A 767 -6.66 -2.57 -14.46
CA PHE A 767 -6.62 -1.10 -14.46
C PHE A 767 -5.77 -0.53 -15.59
N GLY A 768 -4.65 -1.17 -15.95
CA GLY A 768 -3.87 -0.84 -17.15
C GLY A 768 -4.69 -0.97 -18.44
N LEU A 769 -5.38 -2.10 -18.61
CA LEU A 769 -6.29 -2.36 -19.72
C LEU A 769 -7.43 -1.32 -19.76
N ALA A 770 -8.03 -1.00 -18.63
CA ALA A 770 -9.04 0.05 -18.53
C ALA A 770 -8.48 1.41 -18.97
N ALA A 771 -7.26 1.78 -18.55
CA ALA A 771 -6.62 3.02 -18.99
C ALA A 771 -6.43 3.04 -20.52
N PHE A 772 -6.04 1.91 -21.12
CA PHE A 772 -5.90 1.80 -22.57
C PHE A 772 -7.24 1.86 -23.32
N LEU A 773 -8.30 1.25 -22.77
CA LEU A 773 -9.66 1.40 -23.28
C LEU A 773 -10.08 2.88 -23.33
N VAL A 774 -9.81 3.66 -22.27
CA VAL A 774 -10.08 5.11 -22.27
C VAL A 774 -9.26 5.82 -23.35
N GLN A 775 -7.97 5.47 -23.54
CA GLN A 775 -7.14 6.07 -24.60
C GLN A 775 -7.71 5.85 -26.01
N LEU A 776 -8.41 4.74 -26.24
CA LEU A 776 -9.09 4.43 -27.50
C LEU A 776 -10.57 4.86 -27.53
N GLY A 777 -10.99 5.73 -26.60
CA GLY A 777 -12.35 6.30 -26.59
C GLY A 777 -13.44 5.34 -26.08
N MET A 778 -13.07 4.24 -25.42
CA MET A 778 -13.98 3.23 -24.85
C MET A 778 -14.15 3.46 -23.32
N LYS A 779 -14.55 4.69 -22.95
CA LYS A 779 -14.61 5.13 -21.54
C LYS A 779 -15.63 4.34 -20.72
N ASP A 780 -16.79 4.05 -21.29
CA ASP A 780 -17.85 3.31 -20.59
C ASP A 780 -17.43 1.86 -20.33
N GLU A 781 -16.82 1.22 -21.32
CA GLU A 781 -16.24 -0.13 -21.19
C GLU A 781 -15.15 -0.16 -20.12
N ALA A 782 -14.26 0.84 -20.12
CA ALA A 782 -13.20 0.96 -19.13
C ALA A 782 -13.75 1.09 -17.69
N LEU A 783 -14.76 1.95 -17.48
CA LEU A 783 -15.37 2.14 -16.18
C LEU A 783 -16.13 0.88 -15.72
N GLN A 784 -16.82 0.19 -16.62
CA GLN A 784 -17.48 -1.08 -16.29
C GLN A 784 -16.49 -2.16 -15.85
N LEU A 785 -15.35 -2.30 -16.55
CA LEU A 785 -14.28 -3.22 -16.17
C LEU A 785 -13.68 -2.85 -14.80
N THR A 786 -13.34 -1.58 -14.62
CA THR A 786 -12.75 -1.06 -13.38
C THR A 786 -13.70 -1.27 -12.20
N GLU A 787 -15.00 -0.99 -12.36
CA GLU A 787 -16.01 -1.17 -11.31
C GLU A 787 -16.12 -2.63 -10.89
N ALA A 788 -16.10 -3.58 -11.84
CA ALA A 788 -16.14 -5.00 -11.53
C ALA A 788 -15.00 -5.39 -10.58
N VAL A 789 -13.77 -4.98 -10.86
CA VAL A 789 -12.59 -5.27 -10.01
C VAL A 789 -12.71 -4.57 -8.65
N VAL A 790 -13.06 -3.27 -8.63
CA VAL A 790 -13.21 -2.51 -7.38
C VAL A 790 -14.26 -3.14 -6.46
N ARG A 791 -15.40 -3.58 -7.01
CA ARG A 791 -16.43 -4.25 -6.21
C ARG A 791 -15.90 -5.56 -5.63
N GLN A 792 -15.13 -6.34 -6.39
CA GLN A 792 -14.52 -7.57 -5.85
C GLN A 792 -13.62 -7.28 -4.65
N VAL A 793 -12.80 -6.22 -4.71
CA VAL A 793 -11.89 -5.84 -3.62
C VAL A 793 -12.67 -5.37 -2.38
N TYR A 794 -13.54 -4.37 -2.54
CA TYR A 794 -14.12 -3.64 -1.41
C TYR A 794 -15.40 -4.27 -0.82
N GLU A 795 -16.07 -5.17 -1.56
CA GLU A 795 -17.24 -5.90 -1.08
C GLU A 795 -16.87 -7.25 -0.44
N ASN A 796 -15.70 -7.81 -0.74
CA ASN A 796 -15.34 -9.18 -0.34
C ASN A 796 -14.11 -9.30 0.57
N GLY A 797 -13.80 -8.26 1.34
CA GLY A 797 -12.86 -8.34 2.46
C GLY A 797 -11.39 -8.15 2.08
N LEU A 798 -11.12 -7.54 0.92
CA LEU A 798 -9.76 -7.27 0.45
C LEU A 798 -9.37 -5.78 0.56
N GLN A 799 -10.23 -4.93 1.14
CA GLN A 799 -9.91 -3.52 1.35
C GLN A 799 -8.63 -3.35 2.18
N PHE A 800 -7.75 -2.43 1.76
CA PHE A 800 -6.42 -2.21 2.36
C PHE A 800 -5.53 -3.46 2.41
N ARG A 801 -5.79 -4.43 1.53
CA ARG A 801 -4.94 -5.60 1.26
C ARG A 801 -5.14 -6.10 -0.17
N THR A 802 -5.41 -5.19 -1.10
CA THR A 802 -5.69 -5.47 -2.51
C THR A 802 -4.62 -6.41 -3.07
N PRO A 803 -5.01 -7.57 -3.64
CA PRO A 803 -4.07 -8.58 -4.07
C PRO A 803 -3.61 -8.39 -5.52
N GLU A 804 -2.58 -9.13 -5.94
CA GLU A 804 -2.23 -9.24 -7.36
C GLU A 804 -3.40 -9.83 -8.13
N ALA A 805 -3.85 -11.00 -7.70
CA ALA A 805 -4.81 -11.79 -8.45
C ALA A 805 -6.03 -12.19 -7.61
N ILE A 806 -7.20 -12.20 -8.26
CA ILE A 806 -8.43 -12.80 -7.76
C ILE A 806 -8.96 -13.86 -8.73
N THR A 807 -9.71 -14.83 -8.22
CA THR A 807 -10.33 -15.89 -9.03
C THR A 807 -11.84 -16.00 -8.80
N ALA A 808 -12.53 -16.69 -9.71
CA ALA A 808 -13.96 -16.98 -9.58
C ALA A 808 -14.29 -17.93 -8.42
N ALA A 809 -13.30 -18.59 -7.82
CA ALA A 809 -13.48 -19.46 -6.66
C ALA A 809 -13.59 -18.68 -5.34
N GLY A 810 -13.52 -17.33 -5.37
CA GLY A 810 -13.47 -16.52 -4.16
C GLY A 810 -12.11 -16.60 -3.47
N THR A 811 -11.03 -16.81 -4.23
CA THR A 811 -9.66 -16.86 -3.71
C THR A 811 -8.80 -15.75 -4.30
N PHE A 812 -7.74 -15.39 -3.58
CA PHE A 812 -6.74 -14.42 -4.02
C PHE A 812 -5.31 -14.96 -3.91
N ARG A 813 -4.37 -14.30 -4.58
CA ARG A 813 -2.92 -14.54 -4.48
C ARG A 813 -2.19 -13.23 -4.24
N ALA A 814 -1.24 -13.24 -3.30
CA ALA A 814 -0.37 -12.12 -2.94
C ALA A 814 -1.11 -10.82 -2.57
N SER A 815 -1.48 -10.64 -1.29
CA SER A 815 -2.13 -9.42 -0.79
C SER A 815 -1.15 -8.26 -0.58
N HIS A 816 -1.66 -7.04 -0.41
CA HIS A 816 -0.87 -5.80 -0.26
C HIS A 816 0.04 -5.54 -1.49
N TYR A 817 -0.54 -5.65 -2.68
CA TYR A 817 0.22 -5.76 -3.92
C TYR A 817 0.40 -4.44 -4.67
N LEU A 818 1.64 -4.10 -5.02
CA LEU A 818 2.04 -2.84 -5.65
C LEU A 818 1.23 -2.48 -6.90
N ARG A 819 0.90 -3.47 -7.74
CA ARG A 819 0.19 -3.27 -9.01
C ARG A 819 -1.20 -2.64 -8.85
N ALA A 820 -1.82 -2.73 -7.67
CA ALA A 820 -3.16 -2.18 -7.42
C ALA A 820 -3.24 -0.66 -7.61
N MET A 821 -2.12 0.07 -7.41
CA MET A 821 -2.05 1.52 -7.64
C MET A 821 -2.24 1.93 -9.11
N ALA A 822 -2.25 0.98 -10.04
CA ALA A 822 -2.50 1.21 -11.47
C ALA A 822 -3.86 1.86 -11.79
N ILE A 823 -4.82 1.87 -10.85
CA ILE A 823 -6.06 2.66 -10.98
C ILE A 823 -5.79 4.14 -11.27
N TRP A 824 -4.64 4.68 -10.84
CA TRP A 824 -4.21 6.03 -11.16
C TRP A 824 -3.91 6.25 -12.65
N ALA A 825 -3.54 5.21 -13.40
CA ALA A 825 -3.42 5.27 -14.85
C ALA A 825 -4.79 5.56 -15.51
N VAL A 826 -5.86 4.93 -15.02
CA VAL A 826 -7.23 5.18 -15.51
C VAL A 826 -7.60 6.64 -15.30
N TYR A 827 -7.37 7.17 -14.08
CA TYR A 827 -7.65 8.58 -13.77
C TYR A 827 -6.80 9.52 -14.63
N PHE A 828 -5.51 9.23 -14.80
CA PHE A 828 -4.60 10.02 -15.61
C PHE A 828 -5.10 10.18 -17.06
N ILE A 829 -5.52 9.08 -17.69
CA ILE A 829 -6.03 9.12 -19.06
C ILE A 829 -7.37 9.85 -19.13
N ILE A 830 -8.31 9.58 -18.22
CA ILE A 830 -9.59 10.31 -18.18
C ILE A 830 -9.38 11.82 -17.98
N ASN A 831 -8.34 12.22 -17.25
CA ASN A 831 -8.04 13.63 -17.01
C ASN A 831 -7.35 14.32 -18.20
N THR A 832 -6.55 13.58 -18.98
CA THR A 832 -5.81 14.12 -20.13
C THR A 832 -6.61 14.06 -21.43
N ASN A 833 -7.58 13.13 -21.53
CA ASN A 833 -8.55 13.00 -22.61
C ASN A 833 -9.99 13.18 -22.06
N PRO A 834 -10.38 14.41 -21.66
CA PRO A 834 -11.64 14.68 -20.96
C PRO A 834 -12.91 14.41 -21.78
#